data_AF-A0A933T9S6-F1
#
_entry.id   AF-A0A933T9S6-F1
#
_cell.length_a   1.000
_cell.length_b   1.000
_cell.length_c   1.000
_cell.angle_alpha   90.00
_cell.angle_beta   90.00
_cell.angle_gamma   90.00
#
_symmetry.space_group_name_H-M   'P 1'
#
loop_
_entity.id
_entity.type
_entity.pdbx_description
1 polymer ?
#
loop_
_entity_poly.entity_id
_entity_poly.type
_entity_poly.pdbx_seq_one_letter_code
_entity_poly.pdbx_strand_id
1 'polypeptide(L)'
;MMPGRVLCLAGLLALLAAEVPRAEDAGPDQPYDYAAAPLSGLQTRLLQQARYQVRDDGTVLAPDSQPVPREDLPYIVQRLESGQRLKSLLQINLILNRSEGEREKDLTPEERESIRAIVKENWEIFSLRLRKEFRGYFSLQELEVMNQAPLPRARLAEPALKDMEPEQSVAAQAVPHVPTAPPVSASVAPAVAPAPAAPVPVPAPAPAPVPPAPAVVPARVAPPAPAPVAPAVAVMPAAVPTPAPAPAPISPAPAPAAPIAAAPASGAVPVPSITSPAPAARRTVPAAAVPPAPAAAAPAPAPAVPVVPAVIVATAAPAPAPILASPAPQPPGEPPLVQVPAEAFEKFLTQAPYGREVKALLRLISEKAPFARNRVLNDVMSVVPQIVIDADRTGSRLYSRLEHEPALAPLIALNSGVVMTEESRLFFGRTVTYLPSSAKAYAEAGLPAPDLQALRDGSSSRKEEGGPWGASAVYEDGSRRASFTPESQAGVLLAELVRLDSRLRRWDASAAGVETAARTAQWLFYRALAALRRSDDFLDPLLRASYREWLENPAAYHDSLILGLSSSRGGVVDPRRASLSAVSAFDRNALAGCVAASIAETAYRDAAARGSREAEIRAYEETDLFSEDNLATARAAAARAPAEAPLPTPCRPEWAAEMAALAKSGAVLGEAVEAEKRMRQEGETHAE
;
A
#
# COMPACT_ATOMS: atom_id res chain seq x y z
N MET A 1 81.89 35.93 -2.89
CA MET A 1 81.56 35.88 -1.44
C MET A 1 80.72 37.10 -1.12
N MET A 2 79.58 36.89 -0.45
CA MET A 2 78.44 37.82 -0.30
C MET A 2 77.67 38.14 -1.61
N PRO A 3 76.43 38.66 -1.56
CA PRO A 3 75.23 38.09 -0.92
C PRO A 3 73.96 38.23 -1.82
N GLY A 4 72.81 37.73 -1.37
CA GLY A 4 71.52 38.40 -1.61
C GLY A 4 70.67 37.91 -2.79
N ARG A 5 69.75 36.98 -2.51
CA ARG A 5 68.40 36.94 -3.12
C ARG A 5 67.38 36.46 -2.09
N VAL A 6 66.90 37.40 -1.27
CA VAL A 6 65.64 37.30 -0.52
C VAL A 6 64.67 38.24 -1.21
N LEU A 7 63.91 37.71 -2.16
CA LEU A 7 62.73 38.34 -2.77
C LEU A 7 62.03 37.27 -3.60
N CYS A 8 60.70 37.14 -3.42
CA CYS A 8 59.76 36.20 -4.06
C CYS A 8 59.17 35.08 -3.17
N LEU A 9 58.73 35.42 -1.95
CA LEU A 9 57.82 34.53 -1.18
C LEU A 9 56.58 35.23 -0.60
N ALA A 10 56.38 36.52 -0.90
CA ALA A 10 55.18 37.27 -0.50
C ALA A 10 54.10 37.35 -1.61
N GLY A 11 54.39 36.92 -2.84
CA GLY A 11 53.44 36.97 -3.96
C GLY A 11 52.58 35.71 -4.14
N LEU A 12 52.95 34.57 -3.53
CA LEU A 12 52.23 33.31 -3.71
C LEU A 12 51.19 33.02 -2.61
N LEU A 13 51.24 33.75 -1.49
CA LEU A 13 50.28 33.63 -0.39
C LEU A 13 49.06 34.56 -0.53
N ALA A 14 49.11 35.54 -1.42
CA ALA A 14 47.99 36.44 -1.71
C ALA A 14 47.01 35.88 -2.78
N LEU A 15 47.35 34.78 -3.47
CA LEU A 15 46.49 34.11 -4.46
C LEU A 15 45.73 32.90 -3.90
N LEU A 16 45.93 32.57 -2.62
CA LEU A 16 45.19 31.51 -1.90
C LEU A 16 44.17 32.06 -0.89
N ALA A 17 43.99 33.39 -0.84
CA ALA A 17 42.97 34.06 -0.05
C ALA A 17 41.82 34.61 -0.91
N ALA A 18 41.51 33.93 -2.02
CA ALA A 18 40.19 34.07 -2.62
C ALA A 18 39.22 33.34 -1.69
N GLU A 19 38.49 34.11 -0.88
CA GLU A 19 37.38 33.62 -0.08
C GLU A 19 36.45 32.83 -1.01
N VAL A 20 36.49 31.51 -0.93
CA VAL A 20 35.41 30.67 -1.46
C VAL A 20 34.18 31.09 -0.67
N PRO A 21 33.18 31.74 -1.28
CA PRO A 21 31.99 32.17 -0.55
C PRO A 21 31.41 30.92 0.12
N ARG A 22 31.37 30.92 1.45
CA ARG A 22 30.74 29.83 2.21
C ARG A 22 29.30 29.75 1.73
N ALA A 23 28.91 28.58 1.24
CA ALA A 23 27.59 28.30 0.68
C ALA A 23 26.42 28.37 1.70
N GLU A 24 26.67 28.91 2.90
CA GLU A 24 25.73 29.05 4.02
C GLU A 24 24.93 30.37 3.98
N ASP A 25 25.36 31.40 3.24
CA ASP A 25 24.60 32.67 3.11
C ASP A 25 23.57 32.67 1.96
N ALA A 26 23.42 31.55 1.26
CA ALA A 26 22.40 31.38 0.24
C ALA A 26 21.06 31.05 0.91
N GLY A 27 20.13 32.01 0.94
CA GLY A 27 18.78 31.79 1.47
C GLY A 27 18.06 30.60 0.80
N PRO A 28 17.10 29.95 1.50
CA PRO A 28 16.44 28.71 1.05
C PRO A 28 15.76 28.84 -0.33
N ASP A 29 15.33 30.05 -0.68
CA ASP A 29 14.66 30.36 -1.96
C ASP A 29 15.62 30.55 -3.15
N GLN A 30 16.94 30.41 -2.97
CA GLN A 30 17.86 30.58 -4.09
C GLN A 30 17.71 29.43 -5.11
N PRO A 31 17.67 29.75 -6.41
CA PRO A 31 17.64 28.74 -7.45
C PRO A 31 18.91 27.89 -7.36
N TYR A 32 18.78 26.61 -7.66
CA TYR A 32 19.92 25.70 -7.68
C TYR A 32 20.97 26.18 -8.70
N ASP A 33 22.23 26.27 -8.26
CA ASP A 33 23.37 26.60 -9.11
C ASP A 33 24.14 25.33 -9.52
N TYR A 34 23.96 24.91 -10.76
CA TYR A 34 24.65 23.76 -11.35
C TYR A 34 26.18 23.91 -11.38
N ALA A 35 26.71 25.14 -11.47
CA ALA A 35 28.15 25.35 -11.48
C ALA A 35 28.77 25.04 -10.11
N ALA A 36 28.05 25.36 -9.03
CA ALA A 36 28.46 25.05 -7.67
C ALA A 36 28.28 23.55 -7.32
N ALA A 37 27.26 22.90 -7.87
CA ALA A 37 26.96 21.49 -7.62
C ALA A 37 26.53 20.79 -8.92
N PRO A 38 27.48 20.25 -9.71
CA PRO A 38 27.14 19.61 -10.98
C PRO A 38 26.31 18.33 -10.73
N LEU A 39 25.23 18.18 -11.49
CA LEU A 39 24.41 16.97 -11.48
C LEU A 39 25.11 15.87 -12.27
N SER A 40 24.84 14.60 -11.94
CA SER A 40 25.34 13.49 -12.75
C SER A 40 24.65 13.47 -14.12
N GLY A 41 25.30 12.87 -15.13
CA GLY A 41 24.70 12.74 -16.47
C GLY A 41 23.36 12.00 -16.46
N LEU A 42 23.19 11.05 -15.54
CA LEU A 42 21.93 10.36 -15.29
C LEU A 42 20.86 11.31 -14.72
N GLN A 43 21.20 12.10 -13.71
CA GLN A 43 20.26 13.04 -13.08
C GLN A 43 19.75 14.08 -14.08
N THR A 44 20.65 14.62 -14.91
CA THR A 44 20.27 15.53 -16.01
C THR A 44 19.31 14.86 -16.99
N ARG A 45 19.57 13.60 -17.37
CA ARG A 45 18.68 12.83 -18.25
C ARG A 45 17.30 12.59 -17.62
N LEU A 46 17.26 12.24 -16.33
CA LEU A 46 16.02 12.01 -15.60
C LEU A 46 15.18 13.29 -15.49
N LEU A 47 15.80 14.43 -15.18
CA LEU A 47 15.17 15.74 -15.17
C LEU A 47 14.58 16.08 -16.54
N GLN A 48 15.34 15.89 -17.62
CA GLN A 48 14.86 16.12 -18.99
C GLN A 48 13.69 15.20 -19.37
N GLN A 49 13.74 13.91 -19.02
CA GLN A 49 12.64 12.96 -19.24
C GLN A 49 11.37 13.38 -18.49
N ALA A 50 11.52 13.96 -17.30
CA ALA A 50 10.43 14.52 -16.51
C ALA A 50 10.04 15.96 -16.92
N ARG A 51 10.55 16.44 -18.06
CA ARG A 51 10.29 17.77 -18.64
C ARG A 51 10.78 18.95 -17.79
N TYR A 52 11.75 18.73 -16.92
CA TYR A 52 12.50 19.83 -16.30
C TYR A 52 13.51 20.36 -17.31
N GLN A 53 13.68 21.69 -17.34
CA GLN A 53 14.63 22.34 -18.23
C GLN A 53 15.87 22.72 -17.42
N VAL A 54 17.01 22.10 -17.73
CA VAL A 54 18.31 22.51 -17.18
C VAL A 54 18.87 23.56 -18.12
N ARG A 55 18.96 24.81 -17.67
CA ARG A 55 19.47 25.93 -18.46
C ARG A 55 21.00 26.01 -18.40
N ASP A 56 21.58 26.71 -19.36
CA ASP A 56 23.04 26.93 -19.44
C ASP A 56 23.59 27.75 -18.26
N ASP A 57 22.73 28.56 -17.62
CA ASP A 57 23.03 29.33 -16.40
C ASP A 57 23.03 28.48 -15.12
N GLY A 58 22.78 27.16 -15.26
CA GLY A 58 22.76 26.21 -14.17
C GLY A 58 21.44 26.14 -13.41
N THR A 59 20.45 26.95 -13.77
CA THR A 59 19.12 26.90 -13.15
C THR A 59 18.32 25.71 -13.68
N VAL A 60 17.62 25.03 -12.77
CA VAL A 60 16.67 23.96 -13.12
C VAL A 60 15.26 24.53 -13.05
N LEU A 61 14.54 24.49 -14.17
CA LEU A 61 13.14 24.88 -14.22
C LEU A 61 12.23 23.66 -14.17
N ALA A 62 11.18 23.75 -13.37
CA ALA A 62 10.09 22.80 -13.36
C ALA A 62 9.28 22.85 -14.68
N PRO A 63 8.41 21.85 -14.95
CA PRO A 63 7.59 21.82 -16.17
C PRO A 63 6.66 23.01 -16.37
N ASP A 64 6.34 23.73 -15.29
CA ASP A 64 5.57 24.98 -15.27
C ASP A 64 6.45 26.23 -15.48
N SER A 65 7.73 26.04 -15.82
CA SER A 65 8.75 27.06 -16.03
C SER A 65 9.16 27.85 -14.77
N GLN A 66 8.78 27.40 -13.57
CA GLN A 66 9.26 27.99 -12.32
C GLN A 66 10.66 27.47 -11.94
N PRO A 67 11.54 28.32 -11.38
CA PRO A 67 12.83 27.86 -10.89
C PRO A 67 12.65 26.93 -9.69
N VAL A 68 13.32 25.79 -9.71
CA VAL A 68 13.31 24.82 -8.62
C VAL A 68 14.21 25.33 -7.48
N PRO A 69 13.68 25.47 -6.25
CA PRO A 69 14.49 25.84 -5.09
C PRO A 69 15.64 24.85 -4.86
N ARG A 70 16.77 25.35 -4.37
CA ARG A 70 17.94 24.51 -4.08
C ARG A 70 17.64 23.38 -3.11
N GLU A 71 16.74 23.62 -2.14
CA GLU A 71 16.31 22.64 -1.14
C GLU A 71 15.44 21.51 -1.73
N ASP A 72 14.66 21.80 -2.78
CA ASP A 72 13.74 20.85 -3.39
C ASP A 72 14.43 19.91 -4.39
N LEU A 73 15.49 20.37 -5.06
CA LEU A 73 16.12 19.61 -6.13
C LEU A 73 16.62 18.21 -5.69
N PRO A 74 17.28 18.03 -4.52
CA PRO A 74 17.65 16.71 -4.02
C PRO A 74 16.45 15.75 -3.91
N TYR A 75 15.31 16.22 -3.40
CA TYR A 75 14.10 15.40 -3.25
C TYR A 75 13.50 15.05 -4.62
N ILE A 76 13.46 16.01 -5.55
CA ILE A 76 12.98 15.79 -6.92
C ILE A 76 13.84 14.74 -7.61
N VAL A 77 15.17 14.88 -7.54
CA VAL A 77 16.11 13.93 -8.13
C VAL A 77 15.96 12.54 -7.52
N GLN A 78 15.90 12.44 -6.19
CA GLN A 78 15.70 11.17 -5.50
C GLN A 78 14.39 10.49 -5.92
N ARG A 79 13.30 11.26 -6.07
CA ARG A 79 12.00 10.76 -6.55
C ARG A 79 12.07 10.27 -8.00
N LEU A 80 12.81 10.95 -8.86
CA LEU A 80 13.00 10.52 -10.26
C LEU A 80 13.87 9.27 -10.35
N GLU A 81 14.94 9.19 -9.57
CA GLU A 81 15.81 8.00 -9.49
C GLU A 81 15.04 6.78 -8.97
N SER A 82 14.22 6.93 -7.92
CA SER A 82 13.39 5.84 -7.40
C SER A 82 12.33 5.39 -8.40
N GLY A 83 11.69 6.34 -9.08
CA GLY A 83 10.71 6.06 -10.14
C GLY A 83 11.33 5.31 -11.34
N GLN A 84 12.52 5.73 -11.79
CA GLN A 84 13.25 5.04 -12.85
C GLN A 84 13.69 3.65 -12.39
N ARG A 85 14.20 3.51 -11.17
CA ARG A 85 14.59 2.20 -10.61
C ARG A 85 13.42 1.23 -10.61
N LEU A 86 12.26 1.67 -10.13
CA LEU A 86 11.04 0.86 -10.13
C LEU A 86 10.63 0.46 -11.55
N LYS A 87 10.64 1.42 -12.50
CA LYS A 87 10.33 1.15 -13.90
C LYS A 87 11.25 0.08 -14.50
N SER A 88 12.55 0.18 -14.28
CA SER A 88 13.52 -0.80 -14.78
C SER A 88 13.32 -2.18 -14.15
N LEU A 89 13.05 -2.26 -12.84
CA LEU A 89 12.77 -3.53 -12.17
C LEU A 89 11.48 -4.18 -12.70
N LEU A 90 10.44 -3.39 -12.97
CA LEU A 90 9.20 -3.89 -13.58
C LEU A 90 9.43 -4.40 -15.00
N GLN A 91 10.23 -3.69 -15.82
CA GLN A 91 10.57 -4.15 -17.17
C GLN A 91 11.35 -5.47 -17.14
N ILE A 92 12.32 -5.61 -16.23
CA ILE A 92 13.05 -6.86 -16.03
C ILE A 92 12.08 -7.97 -15.59
N ASN A 93 11.19 -7.69 -14.63
CA ASN A 93 10.21 -8.66 -14.15
C ASN A 93 9.25 -9.11 -15.26
N LEU A 94 8.80 -8.21 -16.14
CA LEU A 94 7.99 -8.56 -17.30
C LEU A 94 8.72 -9.48 -18.29
N ILE A 95 10.02 -9.26 -18.51
CA ILE A 95 10.84 -10.15 -19.35
C ILE A 95 10.94 -11.54 -18.68
N LEU A 96 11.27 -11.57 -17.39
CA LEU A 96 11.41 -12.81 -16.62
C LEU A 96 10.11 -13.62 -16.52
N ASN A 97 8.95 -12.95 -16.44
CA ASN A 97 7.66 -13.64 -16.38
C ASN A 97 7.17 -14.10 -17.77
N ARG A 98 7.67 -13.48 -18.85
CA ARG A 98 7.33 -13.89 -20.22
C ARG A 98 8.10 -15.12 -20.66
N SER A 99 9.34 -15.28 -20.20
CA SER A 99 10.11 -16.49 -20.43
C SER A 99 9.47 -17.68 -19.70
N GLU A 100 9.04 -18.71 -20.43
CA GLU A 100 8.37 -19.90 -19.89
C GLU A 100 9.21 -20.70 -18.87
N GLY A 101 10.51 -20.38 -18.73
CA GLY A 101 11.39 -20.99 -17.76
C GLY A 101 11.59 -20.12 -16.52
N GLU A 102 11.24 -20.64 -15.35
CA GLU A 102 11.57 -20.05 -14.04
C GLU A 102 13.10 -19.97 -13.75
N ARG A 103 13.95 -20.44 -14.68
CA ARG A 103 15.40 -20.51 -14.50
C ARG A 103 16.08 -19.56 -15.47
N GLU A 104 17.07 -18.82 -14.97
CA GLU A 104 17.98 -17.96 -15.74
C GLU A 104 18.63 -18.68 -16.95
N LYS A 105 18.75 -20.02 -16.87
CA LYS A 105 19.27 -20.87 -17.95
C LYS A 105 18.37 -20.92 -19.18
N ASP A 106 17.08 -20.68 -19.00
CA ASP A 106 16.05 -20.85 -20.03
C ASP A 106 15.72 -19.52 -20.74
N LEU A 107 16.34 -18.41 -20.32
CA LEU A 107 16.22 -17.13 -21.01
C LEU A 107 16.83 -17.21 -22.41
N THR A 108 16.08 -16.76 -23.41
CA THR A 108 16.57 -16.63 -24.77
C THR A 108 17.73 -15.61 -24.83
N PRO A 109 18.64 -15.71 -25.82
CA PRO A 109 19.71 -14.72 -25.98
C PRO A 109 19.21 -13.28 -26.12
N GLU A 110 18.03 -13.08 -26.73
CA GLU A 110 17.39 -11.78 -26.93
C GLU A 110 16.85 -11.19 -25.61
N GLU A 111 16.24 -12.01 -24.76
CA GLU A 111 15.78 -11.60 -23.43
C GLU A 111 16.96 -11.26 -22.52
N ARG A 112 18.04 -12.06 -22.57
CA ARG A 112 19.27 -11.73 -21.83
C ARG A 112 19.86 -10.41 -22.29
N GLU A 113 19.89 -10.14 -23.60
CA GLU A 113 20.36 -8.86 -24.11
C GLU A 113 19.48 -7.70 -23.66
N SER A 114 18.16 -7.91 -23.64
CA SER A 114 17.20 -6.89 -23.17
C SER A 114 17.40 -6.58 -21.69
N ILE A 115 17.55 -7.60 -20.83
CA ILE A 115 17.87 -7.42 -19.40
C ILE A 115 19.22 -6.71 -19.26
N ARG A 116 20.24 -7.14 -20.00
CA ARG A 116 21.57 -6.53 -19.99
C ARG A 116 21.53 -5.05 -20.36
N ALA A 117 20.77 -4.68 -21.40
CA ALA A 117 20.60 -3.30 -21.83
C ALA A 117 19.91 -2.44 -20.75
N ILE A 118 18.80 -2.93 -20.17
CA ILE A 118 18.08 -2.23 -19.09
C ILE A 118 19.00 -2.06 -17.87
N VAL A 119 19.73 -3.10 -17.49
CA VAL A 119 20.61 -3.04 -16.32
C VAL A 119 21.79 -2.10 -16.55
N LYS A 120 22.37 -2.09 -17.76
CA LYS A 120 23.46 -1.20 -18.13
C LYS A 120 23.04 0.27 -18.12
N GLU A 121 21.85 0.59 -18.65
CA GLU A 121 21.34 1.95 -18.65
C GLU A 121 21.07 2.48 -17.23
N ASN A 122 20.70 1.60 -16.31
CA ASN A 122 20.26 1.94 -14.96
C ASN A 122 21.25 1.51 -13.87
N TRP A 123 22.51 1.24 -14.22
CA TRP A 123 23.48 0.70 -13.25
C TRP A 123 23.72 1.64 -12.07
N GLU A 124 23.80 2.94 -12.34
CA GLU A 124 24.05 3.98 -11.33
C GLU A 124 22.96 4.04 -10.24
N ILE A 125 21.69 3.82 -10.58
CA ILE A 125 20.57 3.85 -9.61
C ILE A 125 20.37 2.56 -8.82
N PHE A 126 20.96 1.44 -9.25
CA PHE A 126 20.81 0.18 -8.53
C PHE A 126 21.68 0.11 -7.29
N SER A 127 21.07 -0.32 -6.18
CA SER A 127 21.76 -0.66 -4.93
C SER A 127 22.82 -1.75 -5.14
N LEU A 128 23.84 -1.78 -4.28
CA LEU A 128 24.90 -2.81 -4.31
C LEU A 128 24.35 -4.24 -4.32
N ARG A 129 23.26 -4.50 -3.59
CA ARG A 129 22.58 -5.81 -3.57
C ARG A 129 22.05 -6.20 -4.94
N LEU A 130 21.27 -5.33 -5.58
CA LEU A 130 20.75 -5.57 -6.93
C LEU A 130 21.89 -5.71 -7.96
N ARG A 131 22.94 -4.88 -7.87
CA ARG A 131 24.11 -5.01 -8.74
C ARG A 131 24.77 -6.39 -8.60
N LYS A 132 24.81 -6.96 -7.40
CA LYS A 132 25.32 -8.32 -7.15
C LYS A 132 24.44 -9.39 -7.80
N GLU A 133 23.12 -9.24 -7.71
CA GLU A 133 22.13 -10.14 -8.34
C GLU A 133 22.26 -10.13 -9.87
N PHE A 134 22.57 -8.99 -10.49
CA PHE A 134 22.72 -8.88 -11.94
C PHE A 134 24.10 -9.29 -12.49
N ARG A 135 25.09 -9.63 -11.65
CA ARG A 135 26.43 -9.99 -12.14
C ARG A 135 26.43 -11.18 -13.10
N GLY A 136 25.47 -12.10 -12.98
CA GLY A 136 25.34 -13.26 -13.87
C GLY A 136 25.12 -12.91 -15.34
N TYR A 137 24.59 -11.71 -15.64
CA TYR A 137 24.26 -11.28 -16.99
C TYR A 137 25.41 -10.60 -17.75
N PHE A 138 26.53 -10.31 -17.09
CA PHE A 138 27.62 -9.52 -17.65
C PHE A 138 28.94 -10.29 -17.61
N SER A 139 29.81 -10.01 -18.58
CA SER A 139 31.20 -10.44 -18.51
C SER A 139 31.97 -9.67 -17.43
N LEU A 140 33.05 -10.25 -16.92
CA LEU A 140 33.90 -9.59 -15.91
C LEU A 140 34.45 -8.24 -16.40
N GLN A 141 34.78 -8.12 -17.69
CA GLN A 141 35.25 -6.87 -18.30
C GLN A 141 34.16 -5.80 -18.32
N GLU A 142 32.92 -6.17 -18.68
CA GLU A 142 31.79 -5.23 -18.63
C GLU A 142 31.50 -4.78 -17.21
N LEU A 143 31.56 -5.70 -16.22
CA LEU A 143 31.38 -5.36 -14.82
C LEU A 143 32.47 -4.42 -14.31
N GLU A 144 33.72 -4.58 -14.74
CA GLU A 144 34.82 -3.68 -14.37
C GLU A 144 34.55 -2.27 -14.89
N VAL A 145 34.16 -2.12 -16.16
CA VAL A 145 33.77 -0.82 -16.74
C VAL A 145 32.56 -0.23 -16.03
N MET A 146 31.53 -1.04 -15.74
CA MET A 146 30.31 -0.55 -15.09
C MET A 146 30.53 -0.20 -13.61
N ASN A 147 31.46 -0.87 -12.92
CA ASN A 147 31.81 -0.55 -11.53
C ASN A 147 32.72 0.68 -11.40
N GLN A 148 33.29 1.18 -12.50
CA GLN A 148 33.95 2.49 -12.51
C GLN A 148 32.94 3.64 -12.39
N ALA A 149 31.66 3.40 -12.68
CA ALA A 149 30.63 4.38 -12.45
C ALA A 149 30.49 4.64 -10.94
N PRO A 150 30.45 5.91 -10.50
CA PRO A 150 30.37 6.24 -9.09
C PRO A 150 29.16 5.55 -8.46
N LEU A 151 29.37 4.95 -7.29
CA LEU A 151 28.26 4.42 -6.50
C LEU A 151 27.31 5.58 -6.16
N PRO A 152 25.98 5.36 -6.18
CA PRO A 152 25.05 6.34 -5.68
C PRO A 152 25.48 6.63 -4.25
N ARG A 153 26.01 7.84 -4.02
CA ARG A 153 26.33 8.29 -2.68
C ARG A 153 24.99 8.26 -1.96
N ALA A 154 24.81 7.35 -1.01
CA ALA A 154 23.72 7.40 -0.06
C ALA A 154 23.82 8.77 0.65
N ARG A 155 23.15 9.78 0.09
CA ARG A 155 23.30 11.19 0.45
C ARG A 155 22.38 11.63 1.58
N LEU A 156 21.68 10.67 2.17
CA LEU A 156 21.16 10.77 3.52
C LEU A 156 21.84 9.63 4.24
N ALA A 157 22.57 9.95 5.31
CA ALA A 157 23.27 8.98 6.12
C ALA A 157 22.31 7.83 6.48
N GLU A 158 22.48 6.66 5.86
CA GLU A 158 22.19 5.44 6.60
C GLU A 158 23.09 5.54 7.84
N PRO A 159 22.54 5.62 9.06
CA PRO A 159 23.39 5.53 10.24
C PRO A 159 24.14 4.22 10.09
N ALA A 160 25.47 4.31 10.02
CA ALA A 160 26.32 3.15 9.87
C ALA A 160 25.92 2.14 10.95
N LEU A 161 25.23 1.07 10.54
CA LEU A 161 25.08 -0.13 11.33
C LEU A 161 26.50 -0.67 11.46
N LYS A 162 27.18 -0.21 12.52
CA LYS A 162 28.39 -0.85 13.02
C LYS A 162 28.02 -2.31 13.24
N ASP A 163 28.69 -3.17 12.50
CA ASP A 163 28.66 -4.61 12.62
C ASP A 163 28.68 -5.01 14.11
N MET A 164 27.56 -5.49 14.62
CA MET A 164 27.53 -6.28 15.85
C MET A 164 28.00 -7.69 15.50
N GLU A 165 29.31 -7.85 15.43
CA GLU A 165 29.96 -9.14 15.63
C GLU A 165 29.73 -9.56 17.10
N PRO A 166 29.28 -10.79 17.39
CA PRO A 166 28.98 -11.19 18.75
C PRO A 166 30.28 -11.60 19.47
N GLU A 167 30.95 -10.66 20.13
CA GLU A 167 31.97 -11.01 21.13
C GLU A 167 31.30 -11.50 22.42
N GLN A 168 31.55 -12.77 22.69
CA GLN A 168 31.34 -13.45 23.95
C GLN A 168 32.26 -12.88 25.04
N SER A 169 31.67 -12.66 26.22
CA SER A 169 32.25 -12.85 27.57
C SER A 169 33.26 -11.83 28.11
N VAL A 170 32.95 -11.26 29.28
CA VAL A 170 33.60 -11.51 30.59
C VAL A 170 33.51 -10.28 31.53
N ALA A 171 33.00 -10.55 32.74
CA ALA A 171 33.24 -9.92 34.05
C ALA A 171 32.97 -8.43 34.33
N ALA A 172 31.95 -8.23 35.17
CA ALA A 172 32.01 -7.55 36.46
C ALA A 172 33.25 -6.69 36.80
N GLN A 173 33.02 -5.39 37.02
CA GLN A 173 33.69 -4.61 38.07
C GLN A 173 32.79 -3.45 38.54
N ALA A 174 32.45 -3.49 39.83
CA ALA A 174 32.13 -2.33 40.67
C ALA A 174 33.47 -1.61 41.01
N VAL A 175 33.61 -0.32 41.32
CA VAL A 175 32.95 0.64 42.23
C VAL A 175 33.50 2.07 41.87
N PRO A 176 33.55 3.13 42.72
CA PRO A 176 32.53 4.06 43.24
C PRO A 176 32.70 5.55 42.79
N HIS A 177 31.62 6.32 42.98
CA HIS A 177 31.50 7.69 43.54
C HIS A 177 32.73 8.64 43.64
N VAL A 178 32.61 9.90 43.19
CA VAL A 178 33.00 11.17 43.89
C VAL A 178 32.26 12.38 43.26
N PRO A 179 31.88 13.42 44.04
CA PRO A 179 30.99 14.52 43.63
C PRO A 179 31.76 15.82 43.26
N THR A 180 31.05 16.90 42.86
CA THR A 180 31.15 18.30 43.37
C THR A 180 30.61 19.32 42.34
N ALA A 181 29.79 20.26 42.84
CA ALA A 181 29.17 21.41 42.13
C ALA A 181 30.18 22.55 41.83
N PRO A 182 29.80 23.65 41.14
CA PRO A 182 29.08 24.74 41.80
C PRO A 182 27.96 25.41 40.97
N PRO A 183 27.11 26.24 41.60
CA PRO A 183 25.95 26.87 40.98
C PRO A 183 26.29 28.26 40.41
N VAL A 184 25.57 28.69 39.36
CA VAL A 184 25.48 30.10 39.01
C VAL A 184 24.02 30.48 38.80
N SER A 185 23.59 31.42 39.62
CA SER A 185 22.28 32.07 39.59
C SER A 185 22.18 33.02 38.40
N ALA A 186 21.03 33.02 37.72
CA ALA A 186 20.53 34.21 37.04
C ALA A 186 19.00 34.21 37.15
N SER A 187 18.52 35.00 38.10
CA SER A 187 17.13 35.37 38.31
C SER A 187 16.67 36.30 37.19
N VAL A 188 15.73 35.86 36.34
CA VAL A 188 15.01 36.73 35.41
C VAL A 188 13.57 36.86 35.91
N ALA A 189 13.19 38.09 36.19
CA ALA A 189 11.87 38.49 36.65
C ALA A 189 10.79 38.21 35.57
N PRO A 190 9.61 37.68 35.93
CA PRO A 190 8.50 37.60 35.00
C PRO A 190 7.82 38.97 34.86
N ALA A 191 7.62 39.37 33.60
CA ALA A 191 6.87 40.55 33.22
C ALA A 191 5.41 40.45 33.67
N VAL A 192 4.90 41.61 34.12
CA VAL A 192 3.56 41.84 34.65
C VAL A 192 2.49 41.50 33.61
N ALA A 193 1.59 40.59 33.96
CA ALA A 193 0.39 40.27 33.19
C ALA A 193 -0.64 41.43 33.28
N PRO A 194 -1.26 41.85 32.16
CA PRO A 194 -2.32 42.85 32.20
C PRO A 194 -3.63 42.27 32.78
N ALA A 195 -4.32 43.10 33.55
CA ALA A 195 -5.55 42.81 34.27
C ALA A 195 -6.71 42.36 33.34
N PRO A 196 -7.57 41.42 33.80
CA PRO A 196 -8.73 40.98 33.03
C PRO A 196 -9.82 42.06 32.98
N ALA A 197 -10.32 42.33 31.77
CA ALA A 197 -11.47 43.18 31.53
C ALA A 197 -12.75 42.57 32.13
N ALA A 198 -13.62 43.44 32.65
CA ALA A 198 -14.89 43.08 33.25
C ALA A 198 -15.84 42.35 32.26
N PRO A 199 -16.60 41.34 32.71
CA PRO A 199 -17.52 40.61 31.85
C PRO A 199 -18.74 41.46 31.46
N VAL A 200 -19.08 41.40 30.18
CA VAL A 200 -20.30 41.96 29.58
C VAL A 200 -21.51 41.13 30.06
N PRO A 201 -22.65 41.75 30.43
CA PRO A 201 -23.83 41.03 30.89
C PRO A 201 -24.46 40.17 29.79
N VAL A 202 -24.71 38.91 30.14
CA VAL A 202 -25.40 37.90 29.31
C VAL A 202 -26.90 38.21 29.26
N PRO A 203 -27.55 38.17 28.07
CA PRO A 203 -29.00 38.34 27.97
C PRO A 203 -29.75 37.15 28.56
N ALA A 204 -30.90 37.45 29.17
CA ALA A 204 -31.75 36.51 29.90
C ALA A 204 -32.22 35.32 29.05
N PRO A 205 -32.33 34.11 29.63
CA PRO A 205 -32.82 32.92 28.93
C PRO A 205 -34.31 33.03 28.59
N ALA A 206 -34.65 32.58 27.38
CA ALA A 206 -36.01 32.42 26.91
C ALA A 206 -36.80 31.40 27.76
N PRO A 207 -38.13 31.58 27.94
CA PRO A 207 -38.95 30.71 28.78
C PRO A 207 -39.03 29.27 28.24
N ALA A 208 -38.94 28.32 29.17
CA ALA A 208 -38.99 26.89 28.90
C ALA A 208 -40.33 26.45 28.25
N PRO A 209 -40.31 25.51 27.30
CA PRO A 209 -41.53 24.90 26.78
C PRO A 209 -42.21 24.04 27.85
N VAL A 210 -43.54 24.18 27.91
CA VAL A 210 -44.47 23.46 28.78
C VAL A 210 -44.34 21.94 28.55
N PRO A 211 -44.33 21.11 29.62
CA PRO A 211 -44.24 19.65 29.47
C PRO A 211 -45.50 19.08 28.79
N PRO A 212 -45.36 18.12 27.87
CA PRO A 212 -46.50 17.40 27.32
C PRO A 212 -47.15 16.50 28.38
N ALA A 213 -48.49 16.40 28.29
CA ALA A 213 -49.34 15.61 29.16
C ALA A 213 -48.92 14.12 29.22
N PRO A 214 -49.13 13.43 30.36
CA PRO A 214 -48.76 12.03 30.52
C PRO A 214 -49.56 11.13 29.57
N ALA A 215 -48.83 10.36 28.76
CA ALA A 215 -49.38 9.34 27.89
C ALA A 215 -49.98 8.19 28.73
N VAL A 216 -51.14 7.72 28.30
CA VAL A 216 -51.91 6.61 28.87
C VAL A 216 -51.07 5.34 28.89
N VAL A 217 -51.02 4.70 30.06
CA VAL A 217 -50.41 3.38 30.29
C VAL A 217 -51.20 2.31 29.54
N PRO A 218 -50.61 1.53 28.61
CA PRO A 218 -51.28 0.35 28.07
C PRO A 218 -51.32 -0.76 29.13
N ALA A 219 -52.48 -1.41 29.24
CA ALA A 219 -52.76 -2.48 30.18
C ALA A 219 -51.76 -3.66 30.04
N ARG A 220 -51.33 -4.20 31.18
CA ARG A 220 -50.52 -5.41 31.28
C ARG A 220 -51.22 -6.59 30.59
N VAL A 221 -50.60 -7.15 29.56
CA VAL A 221 -50.93 -8.47 29.04
C VAL A 221 -50.42 -9.51 30.05
N ALA A 222 -51.31 -10.40 30.47
CA ALA A 222 -51.02 -11.47 31.41
C ALA A 222 -49.99 -12.48 30.84
N PRO A 223 -49.17 -13.11 31.70
CA PRO A 223 -48.25 -14.17 31.26
C PRO A 223 -49.02 -15.40 30.75
N PRO A 224 -48.54 -16.08 29.69
CA PRO A 224 -49.15 -17.31 29.21
C PRO A 224 -49.04 -18.43 30.25
N ALA A 225 -50.13 -19.21 30.37
CA ALA A 225 -50.25 -20.34 31.27
C ALA A 225 -49.20 -21.44 30.96
N PRO A 226 -48.67 -22.13 31.98
CA PRO A 226 -47.72 -23.22 31.79
C PRO A 226 -48.37 -24.41 31.06
N ALA A 227 -47.67 -24.93 30.05
CA ALA A 227 -48.05 -26.12 29.32
C ALA A 227 -48.01 -27.38 30.22
N PRO A 228 -48.90 -28.37 29.99
CA PRO A 228 -48.97 -29.58 30.80
C PRO A 228 -47.74 -30.46 30.64
N VAL A 229 -47.26 -30.95 31.78
CA VAL A 229 -46.16 -31.91 31.93
C VAL A 229 -46.56 -33.26 31.31
N ALA A 230 -45.79 -33.73 30.33
CA ALA A 230 -45.90 -35.09 29.79
C ALA A 230 -45.28 -36.12 30.75
N PRO A 231 -45.81 -37.35 30.85
CA PRO A 231 -45.36 -38.35 31.79
C PRO A 231 -43.97 -38.92 31.46
N ALA A 232 -43.23 -39.21 32.52
CA ALA A 232 -41.88 -39.76 32.51
C ALA A 232 -41.77 -41.08 31.73
N VAL A 233 -40.86 -41.12 30.77
CA VAL A 233 -40.44 -42.36 30.09
C VAL A 233 -39.43 -43.07 30.99
N ALA A 234 -39.69 -44.34 31.26
CA ALA A 234 -38.87 -45.22 32.06
C ALA A 234 -37.45 -45.37 31.49
N VAL A 235 -36.45 -45.23 32.36
CA VAL A 235 -35.03 -45.47 32.07
C VAL A 235 -34.83 -46.96 31.89
N MET A 236 -34.52 -47.40 30.66
CA MET A 236 -33.94 -48.71 30.40
C MET A 236 -32.44 -48.70 30.76
N PRO A 237 -31.91 -49.76 31.38
CA PRO A 237 -30.49 -49.86 31.68
C PRO A 237 -29.65 -49.99 30.41
N ALA A 238 -28.57 -49.22 30.34
CA ALA A 238 -27.60 -49.23 29.26
C ALA A 238 -26.93 -50.61 29.13
N ALA A 239 -26.87 -51.11 27.90
CA ALA A 239 -26.16 -52.33 27.55
C ALA A 239 -24.65 -52.15 27.73
N VAL A 240 -24.02 -53.18 28.30
CA VAL A 240 -22.57 -53.34 28.42
C VAL A 240 -21.93 -53.34 27.03
N PRO A 241 -20.86 -52.56 26.78
CA PRO A 241 -20.18 -52.57 25.49
C PRO A 241 -19.48 -53.91 25.24
N THR A 242 -19.82 -54.54 24.13
CA THR A 242 -19.19 -55.74 23.59
C THR A 242 -17.71 -55.47 23.27
N PRO A 243 -16.75 -56.34 23.66
CA PRO A 243 -15.35 -56.18 23.31
C PRO A 243 -15.13 -56.26 21.80
N ALA A 244 -14.27 -55.37 21.28
CA ALA A 244 -13.84 -55.37 19.89
C ALA A 244 -13.11 -56.68 19.52
N PRO A 245 -13.36 -57.26 18.33
CA PRO A 245 -12.67 -58.45 17.87
C PRO A 245 -11.18 -58.18 17.65
N ALA A 246 -10.36 -59.14 18.07
CA ALA A 246 -8.90 -59.12 17.93
C ALA A 246 -8.46 -59.01 16.46
N PRO A 247 -7.40 -58.25 16.16
CA PRO A 247 -6.88 -58.11 14.80
C PRO A 247 -6.36 -59.44 14.25
N ALA A 248 -6.77 -59.77 13.03
CA ALA A 248 -6.28 -60.91 12.28
C ALA A 248 -4.76 -60.77 11.99
N PRO A 249 -4.01 -61.88 11.96
CA PRO A 249 -2.57 -61.85 11.69
C PRO A 249 -2.29 -61.39 10.26
N ILE A 250 -1.43 -60.37 10.15
CA ILE A 250 -0.91 -59.86 8.89
C ILE A 250 0.08 -60.89 8.34
N SER A 251 -0.15 -61.35 7.12
CA SER A 251 0.78 -62.21 6.36
C SER A 251 2.13 -61.51 6.14
N PRO A 252 3.24 -62.26 6.11
CA PRO A 252 4.59 -61.69 6.06
C PRO A 252 4.90 -61.01 4.72
N ALA A 253 5.68 -59.93 4.83
CA ALA A 253 6.19 -59.12 3.73
C ALA A 253 7.01 -59.94 2.71
N PRO A 254 6.91 -59.66 1.40
CA PRO A 254 7.81 -60.23 0.41
C PRO A 254 9.23 -59.66 0.56
N ALA A 255 10.21 -60.56 0.43
CA ALA A 255 11.63 -60.28 0.56
C ALA A 255 12.16 -59.28 -0.50
N PRO A 256 13.22 -58.51 -0.17
CA PRO A 256 13.83 -57.57 -1.11
C PRO A 256 14.53 -58.30 -2.26
N ALA A 257 14.22 -57.88 -3.48
CA ALA A 257 14.89 -58.32 -4.69
C ALA A 257 16.35 -57.83 -4.74
N ALA A 258 17.23 -58.70 -5.24
CA ALA A 258 18.67 -58.51 -5.35
C ALA A 258 19.08 -57.33 -6.28
N PRO A 259 20.27 -56.74 -6.07
CA PRO A 259 20.80 -55.69 -6.94
C PRO A 259 21.19 -56.27 -8.31
N ILE A 260 20.63 -55.71 -9.38
CA ILE A 260 21.06 -56.02 -10.75
C ILE A 260 22.29 -55.19 -11.09
N ALA A 261 23.27 -55.91 -11.63
CA ALA A 261 24.61 -55.48 -12.02
C ALA A 261 24.64 -54.40 -13.11
N ALA A 262 25.75 -53.67 -13.09
CA ALA A 262 26.16 -52.71 -14.10
C ALA A 262 26.58 -53.36 -15.44
N ALA A 263 26.53 -52.53 -16.50
CA ALA A 263 27.32 -52.50 -17.75
C ALA A 263 26.45 -52.57 -19.04
N PRO A 264 26.95 -52.15 -20.23
CA PRO A 264 28.10 -51.28 -20.54
C PRO A 264 27.73 -50.07 -21.44
N ALA A 265 28.71 -49.17 -21.58
CA ALA A 265 28.77 -48.13 -22.59
C ALA A 265 28.75 -48.70 -24.01
N SER A 266 28.08 -48.01 -24.95
CA SER A 266 28.42 -48.08 -26.36
C SER A 266 27.76 -46.96 -27.16
N GLY A 267 28.50 -46.41 -28.12
CA GLY A 267 27.91 -45.87 -29.35
C GLY A 267 28.10 -44.39 -29.61
N ALA A 268 29.31 -44.00 -29.99
CA ALA A 268 29.56 -42.79 -30.77
C ALA A 268 28.96 -42.93 -32.18
N VAL A 269 28.26 -41.89 -32.66
CA VAL A 269 27.99 -41.63 -34.10
C VAL A 269 27.79 -40.11 -34.31
N PRO A 270 27.94 -39.55 -35.52
CA PRO A 270 28.90 -38.51 -35.81
C PRO A 270 28.25 -37.12 -35.98
N VAL A 271 29.08 -36.09 -35.79
CA VAL A 271 28.77 -34.70 -36.10
C VAL A 271 28.73 -34.51 -37.62
N PRO A 272 27.66 -33.96 -38.23
CA PRO A 272 27.77 -33.35 -39.53
C PRO A 272 28.31 -31.92 -39.40
N SER A 273 29.48 -31.70 -40.01
CA SER A 273 29.99 -30.37 -40.36
C SER A 273 28.97 -29.67 -41.27
N ILE A 274 28.52 -28.48 -40.89
CA ILE A 274 27.88 -27.56 -41.83
C ILE A 274 28.70 -26.27 -41.89
N THR A 275 29.08 -26.01 -43.12
CA THR A 275 30.01 -25.03 -43.65
C THR A 275 29.50 -23.60 -43.49
N SER A 276 30.41 -22.71 -43.13
CA SER A 276 30.26 -21.26 -43.18
C SER A 276 30.02 -20.77 -44.62
N PRO A 277 29.04 -19.88 -44.87
CA PRO A 277 29.11 -18.96 -46.00
C PRO A 277 29.59 -17.57 -45.56
N ALA A 278 30.52 -17.04 -46.36
CA ALA A 278 31.11 -15.71 -46.28
C ALA A 278 30.12 -14.61 -46.76
N PRO A 279 30.41 -13.31 -46.54
CA PRO A 279 29.42 -12.25 -46.51
C PRO A 279 29.07 -11.71 -47.91
N ALA A 280 27.77 -11.59 -48.20
CA ALA A 280 27.28 -10.95 -49.40
C ALA A 280 27.03 -9.44 -49.18
N ALA A 281 27.57 -8.68 -50.13
CA ALA A 281 27.54 -7.24 -50.38
C ALA A 281 26.35 -6.42 -49.85
N ARG A 282 26.74 -5.24 -49.33
CA ARG A 282 25.89 -4.06 -49.09
C ARG A 282 25.02 -3.73 -50.30
N ARG A 283 23.71 -3.67 -50.09
CA ARG A 283 22.76 -3.05 -51.02
C ARG A 283 22.37 -1.68 -50.47
N THR A 284 22.85 -0.63 -51.12
CA THR A 284 22.45 0.76 -50.90
C THR A 284 21.00 0.95 -51.37
N VAL A 285 20.11 1.36 -50.48
CA VAL A 285 18.75 1.83 -50.83
C VAL A 285 18.78 3.36 -50.93
N PRO A 286 18.23 3.96 -52.01
CA PRO A 286 18.29 5.39 -52.25
C PRO A 286 17.37 6.19 -51.30
N ALA A 287 17.83 7.39 -50.96
CA ALA A 287 17.09 8.39 -50.21
C ALA A 287 15.77 8.75 -50.91
N ALA A 288 14.64 8.43 -50.27
CA ALA A 288 13.34 8.92 -50.67
C ALA A 288 13.14 10.35 -50.14
N ALA A 289 12.75 11.22 -51.06
CA ALA A 289 12.55 12.64 -50.84
C ALA A 289 11.48 12.94 -49.77
N VAL A 290 11.80 13.91 -48.91
CA VAL A 290 10.89 14.56 -47.97
C VAL A 290 9.84 15.35 -48.78
N PRO A 291 8.54 15.09 -48.64
CA PRO A 291 7.51 15.98 -49.19
C PRO A 291 7.44 17.28 -48.37
N PRO A 292 7.23 18.45 -49.01
CA PRO A 292 7.16 19.73 -48.31
C PRO A 292 5.87 19.85 -47.49
N ALA A 293 6.00 20.60 -46.39
CA ALA A 293 4.93 20.95 -45.46
C ALA A 293 3.74 21.63 -46.17
N PRO A 294 2.49 21.25 -45.86
CA PRO A 294 1.33 21.96 -46.38
C PRO A 294 1.23 23.35 -45.74
N ALA A 295 1.00 24.34 -46.60
CA ALA A 295 0.82 25.74 -46.27
C ALA A 295 -0.41 25.97 -45.36
N ALA A 296 -0.27 26.92 -44.44
CA ALA A 296 -1.34 27.37 -43.55
C ALA A 296 -2.55 27.88 -44.36
N ALA A 297 -3.70 27.23 -44.16
CA ALA A 297 -4.98 27.71 -44.67
C ALA A 297 -5.52 28.85 -43.79
N ALA A 298 -6.00 29.90 -44.44
CA ALA A 298 -6.62 31.07 -43.83
C ALA A 298 -7.91 30.71 -43.05
N PRO A 299 -8.28 31.50 -42.02
CA PRO A 299 -9.47 31.25 -41.22
C PRO A 299 -10.75 31.47 -42.03
N ALA A 300 -11.65 30.48 -41.99
CA ALA A 300 -13.00 30.59 -42.53
C ALA A 300 -13.87 31.54 -41.70
N PRO A 301 -14.80 32.30 -42.31
CA PRO A 301 -15.68 33.23 -41.62
C PRO A 301 -16.72 32.53 -40.74
N ALA A 302 -17.09 33.19 -39.64
CA ALA A 302 -18.04 32.71 -38.64
C ALA A 302 -19.43 32.39 -39.23
N PRO A 303 -20.08 31.29 -38.80
CA PRO A 303 -21.45 31.00 -39.21
C PRO A 303 -22.46 31.96 -38.54
N ALA A 304 -23.47 32.35 -39.32
CA ALA A 304 -24.55 33.23 -38.92
C ALA A 304 -25.43 32.59 -37.83
N VAL A 305 -25.85 33.42 -36.87
CA VAL A 305 -26.80 33.09 -35.80
C VAL A 305 -28.17 32.72 -36.40
N PRO A 306 -28.73 31.54 -36.12
CA PRO A 306 -30.09 31.21 -36.54
C PRO A 306 -31.11 31.98 -35.68
N VAL A 307 -32.03 32.66 -36.37
CA VAL A 307 -33.22 33.30 -35.80
C VAL A 307 -34.17 32.22 -35.28
N VAL A 308 -34.51 32.27 -33.99
CA VAL A 308 -35.48 31.38 -33.34
C VAL A 308 -36.90 31.80 -33.74
N PRO A 309 -37.76 30.92 -34.27
CA PRO A 309 -39.16 31.25 -34.49
C PRO A 309 -39.95 31.22 -33.18
N ALA A 310 -40.93 32.12 -33.09
CA ALA A 310 -41.82 32.30 -31.95
C ALA A 310 -42.57 31.01 -31.58
N VAL A 311 -42.46 30.63 -30.31
CA VAL A 311 -43.19 29.51 -29.70
C VAL A 311 -44.67 29.91 -29.55
N ILE A 312 -45.54 29.13 -30.18
CA ILE A 312 -46.99 29.17 -29.98
C ILE A 312 -47.30 28.58 -28.61
N VAL A 313 -47.92 29.37 -27.74
CA VAL A 313 -48.42 28.94 -26.43
C VAL A 313 -49.61 28.01 -26.63
N ALA A 314 -49.38 26.70 -26.48
CA ALA A 314 -50.45 25.73 -26.31
C ALA A 314 -50.83 25.65 -24.83
N THR A 315 -52.07 26.02 -24.52
CA THR A 315 -52.72 25.82 -23.22
C THR A 315 -52.78 24.33 -22.88
N ALA A 316 -51.91 23.88 -21.99
CA ALA A 316 -51.91 22.53 -21.44
C ALA A 316 -52.92 22.41 -20.28
N ALA A 317 -53.66 21.31 -20.30
CA ALA A 317 -54.60 20.89 -19.27
C ALA A 317 -53.94 20.75 -17.88
N PRO A 318 -54.68 20.94 -16.77
CA PRO A 318 -54.13 20.88 -15.42
C PRO A 318 -53.56 19.49 -15.11
N ALA A 319 -52.29 19.46 -14.73
CA ALA A 319 -51.58 18.26 -14.29
C ALA A 319 -52.25 17.67 -13.02
N PRO A 320 -52.32 16.33 -12.90
CA PRO A 320 -52.79 15.67 -11.68
C PRO A 320 -51.90 16.04 -10.49
N ALA A 321 -52.53 16.26 -9.34
CA ALA A 321 -51.86 16.64 -8.10
C ALA A 321 -50.71 15.66 -7.77
N PRO A 322 -49.54 16.16 -7.32
CA PRO A 322 -48.42 15.31 -6.96
C PRO A 322 -48.81 14.41 -5.80
N ILE A 323 -48.75 13.10 -6.03
CA ILE A 323 -48.79 12.10 -4.97
C ILE A 323 -47.57 12.39 -4.09
N LEU A 324 -47.82 12.81 -2.85
CA LEU A 324 -46.78 13.00 -1.83
C LEU A 324 -46.06 11.67 -1.65
N ALA A 325 -44.88 11.54 -2.26
CA ALA A 325 -43.99 10.42 -2.01
C ALA A 325 -43.70 10.38 -0.51
N SER A 326 -43.96 9.22 0.11
CA SER A 326 -43.56 8.98 1.50
C SER A 326 -42.10 9.41 1.68
N PRO A 327 -41.77 10.21 2.71
CA PRO A 327 -40.41 10.65 2.94
C PRO A 327 -39.51 9.42 3.01
N ALA A 328 -38.43 9.42 2.22
CA ALA A 328 -37.46 8.35 2.23
C ALA A 328 -37.04 8.09 3.69
N PRO A 329 -36.95 6.81 4.13
CA PRO A 329 -36.52 6.49 5.47
C PRO A 329 -35.20 7.22 5.75
N GLN A 330 -35.19 8.07 6.77
CA GLN A 330 -33.99 8.78 7.16
C GLN A 330 -32.88 7.73 7.39
N PRO A 331 -31.67 7.94 6.85
CA PRO A 331 -30.57 7.03 7.12
C PRO A 331 -30.40 6.90 8.63
N PRO A 332 -30.14 5.69 9.15
CA PRO A 332 -29.92 5.48 10.58
C PRO A 332 -28.92 6.51 11.08
N GLY A 333 -29.29 7.23 12.15
CA GLY A 333 -28.49 8.32 12.69
C GLY A 333 -27.07 7.84 13.04
N GLU A 334 -26.08 8.69 12.77
CA GLU A 334 -24.68 8.39 13.08
C GLU A 334 -24.53 8.09 14.58
N PRO A 335 -23.91 6.95 14.97
CA PRO A 335 -23.74 6.61 16.37
C PRO A 335 -22.87 7.67 17.06
N PRO A 336 -23.31 8.26 18.18
CA PRO A 336 -22.57 9.31 18.86
C PRO A 336 -21.20 8.81 19.31
N LEU A 337 -20.17 9.64 19.12
CA LEU A 337 -18.83 9.38 19.64
C LEU A 337 -18.79 9.70 21.14
N VAL A 338 -19.07 8.68 21.95
CA VAL A 338 -19.00 8.77 23.41
C VAL A 338 -17.60 8.37 23.88
N GLN A 339 -17.02 9.07 24.85
CA GLN A 339 -15.79 8.57 25.47
C GLN A 339 -16.10 7.28 26.22
N VAL A 340 -15.42 6.19 25.86
CA VAL A 340 -15.62 4.88 26.51
C VAL A 340 -14.66 4.77 27.70
N PRO A 341 -15.14 4.87 28.96
CA PRO A 341 -14.27 4.68 30.10
C PRO A 341 -13.79 3.23 30.16
N ALA A 342 -12.54 3.02 30.61
CA ALA A 342 -11.92 1.69 30.65
C ALA A 342 -12.77 0.67 31.43
N GLU A 343 -13.37 1.09 32.55
CA GLU A 343 -14.24 0.24 33.37
C GLU A 343 -15.51 -0.22 32.64
N ALA A 344 -16.13 0.67 31.84
CA ALA A 344 -17.31 0.30 31.07
C ALA A 344 -16.96 -0.68 29.96
N PHE A 345 -15.79 -0.51 29.32
CA PHE A 345 -15.32 -1.44 28.31
C PHE A 345 -14.98 -2.81 28.90
N GLU A 346 -14.31 -2.87 30.05
CA GLU A 346 -14.05 -4.14 30.74
C GLU A 346 -15.34 -4.85 31.15
N LYS A 347 -16.32 -4.11 31.68
CA LYS A 347 -17.64 -4.68 31.98
C LYS A 347 -18.30 -5.23 30.72
N PHE A 348 -18.26 -4.51 29.61
CA PHE A 348 -18.73 -5.00 28.32
C PHE A 348 -18.00 -6.29 27.90
N LEU A 349 -16.66 -6.33 27.94
CA LEU A 349 -15.88 -7.50 27.56
C LEU A 349 -16.23 -8.74 28.41
N THR A 350 -16.57 -8.58 29.70
CA THR A 350 -17.01 -9.73 30.52
C THR A 350 -18.31 -10.34 29.99
N GLN A 351 -19.24 -9.52 29.51
CA GLN A 351 -20.57 -9.94 29.05
C GLN A 351 -20.62 -10.28 27.56
N ALA A 352 -19.68 -9.74 26.77
CA ALA A 352 -19.66 -9.90 25.32
C ALA A 352 -19.42 -11.36 24.91
N PRO A 353 -20.04 -11.82 23.81
CA PRO A 353 -19.97 -13.20 23.31
C PRO A 353 -18.66 -13.52 22.58
N TYR A 354 -17.54 -12.97 23.06
CA TYR A 354 -16.21 -13.17 22.49
C TYR A 354 -15.47 -14.34 23.14
N GLY A 355 -14.66 -15.04 22.35
CA GLY A 355 -13.70 -16.00 22.86
C GLY A 355 -12.63 -15.32 23.72
N ARG A 356 -11.93 -16.10 24.56
CA ARG A 356 -10.87 -15.61 25.45
C ARG A 356 -9.78 -14.83 24.70
N GLU A 357 -9.37 -15.34 23.54
CA GLU A 357 -8.32 -14.73 22.71
C GLU A 357 -8.76 -13.37 22.17
N VAL A 358 -9.94 -13.28 21.55
CA VAL A 358 -10.51 -12.02 21.06
C VAL A 358 -10.68 -11.00 22.19
N LYS A 359 -11.12 -11.41 23.38
CA LYS A 359 -11.20 -10.52 24.55
C LYS A 359 -9.83 -9.97 24.93
N ALA A 360 -8.77 -10.77 24.83
CA ALA A 360 -7.40 -10.32 25.09
C ALA A 360 -6.93 -9.31 24.03
N LEU A 361 -7.22 -9.55 22.74
CA LEU A 361 -6.90 -8.59 21.67
C LEU A 361 -7.62 -7.25 21.88
N LEU A 362 -8.92 -7.28 22.16
CA LEU A 362 -9.72 -6.07 22.41
C LEU A 362 -9.24 -5.30 23.65
N ARG A 363 -8.84 -6.01 24.71
CA ARG A 363 -8.24 -5.39 25.89
C ARG A 363 -6.93 -4.69 25.54
N LEU A 364 -6.06 -5.35 24.78
CA LEU A 364 -4.79 -4.75 24.34
C LEU A 364 -5.02 -3.48 23.49
N ILE A 365 -6.00 -3.51 22.59
CA ILE A 365 -6.43 -2.33 21.82
C ILE A 365 -6.91 -1.21 22.75
N SER A 366 -7.78 -1.52 23.72
CA SER A 366 -8.26 -0.54 24.70
C SER A 366 -7.13 0.10 25.50
N GLU A 367 -6.09 -0.65 25.83
CA GLU A 367 -4.97 -0.14 26.63
C GLU A 367 -3.95 0.67 25.81
N LYS A 368 -3.72 0.29 24.55
CA LYS A 368 -2.53 0.73 23.80
C LYS A 368 -2.83 1.50 22.53
N ALA A 369 -4.07 1.55 22.04
CA ALA A 369 -4.41 2.36 20.86
C ALA A 369 -4.49 3.85 21.26
N PRO A 370 -3.54 4.71 20.82
CA PRO A 370 -3.58 6.13 21.19
C PRO A 370 -4.60 6.90 20.34
N PHE A 371 -4.75 6.45 19.09
CA PHE A 371 -5.64 6.99 18.08
C PHE A 371 -6.73 5.97 17.75
N ALA A 372 -7.91 6.42 17.33
CA ALA A 372 -9.09 5.62 17.02
C ALA A 372 -9.73 4.82 18.17
N ARG A 373 -9.11 4.70 19.36
CA ARG A 373 -9.65 3.95 20.51
C ARG A 373 -11.13 4.20 20.74
N ASN A 374 -11.53 5.44 21.00
CA ASN A 374 -12.93 5.72 21.34
C ASN A 374 -13.89 5.42 20.18
N ARG A 375 -13.49 5.70 18.92
CA ARG A 375 -14.31 5.41 17.73
C ARG A 375 -14.56 3.90 17.62
N VAL A 376 -13.47 3.13 17.62
CA VAL A 376 -13.48 1.68 17.47
C VAL A 376 -14.18 0.99 18.65
N LEU A 377 -13.91 1.40 19.89
CA LEU A 377 -14.54 0.78 21.06
C LEU A 377 -16.06 1.04 21.11
N ASN A 378 -16.52 2.23 20.69
CA ASN A 378 -17.95 2.50 20.56
C ASN A 378 -18.62 1.58 19.53
N ASP A 379 -17.96 1.36 18.40
CA ASP A 379 -18.48 0.49 17.34
C ASP A 379 -18.54 -0.97 17.80
N VAL A 380 -17.51 -1.44 18.51
CA VAL A 380 -17.50 -2.76 19.12
C VAL A 380 -18.63 -2.92 20.14
N MET A 381 -18.85 -1.91 20.99
CA MET A 381 -19.90 -1.96 22.01
C MET A 381 -21.31 -1.82 21.45
N SER A 382 -21.50 -1.08 20.36
CA SER A 382 -22.81 -0.82 19.78
C SER A 382 -23.25 -1.90 18.79
N VAL A 383 -22.34 -2.38 17.94
CA VAL A 383 -22.65 -3.32 16.86
C VAL A 383 -22.30 -4.76 17.24
N VAL A 384 -21.39 -4.96 18.19
CA VAL A 384 -20.91 -6.28 18.62
C VAL A 384 -20.53 -7.16 17.42
N PRO A 385 -19.53 -6.73 16.61
CA PRO A 385 -19.11 -7.47 15.43
C PRO A 385 -18.67 -8.88 15.83
N GLN A 386 -18.94 -9.88 14.99
CA GLN A 386 -18.42 -11.23 15.16
C GLN A 386 -16.93 -11.22 14.82
N ILE A 387 -16.07 -11.46 15.80
CA ILE A 387 -14.62 -11.51 15.59
C ILE A 387 -14.18 -12.96 15.79
N VAL A 388 -13.58 -13.55 14.77
CA VAL A 388 -13.15 -14.95 14.75
C VAL A 388 -11.69 -15.04 14.33
N ILE A 389 -10.94 -15.97 14.91
CA ILE A 389 -9.59 -16.31 14.47
C ILE A 389 -9.73 -17.60 13.66
N ASP A 390 -9.91 -17.43 12.34
CA ASP A 390 -10.29 -18.49 11.42
C ASP A 390 -9.64 -18.22 10.05
N ALA A 391 -8.64 -19.05 9.74
CA ALA A 391 -7.80 -18.94 8.56
C ALA A 391 -8.54 -19.31 7.27
N ASP A 392 -9.65 -20.06 7.35
CA ASP A 392 -10.48 -20.38 6.19
C ASP A 392 -11.33 -19.18 5.80
N ARG A 393 -11.86 -18.46 6.79
CA ARG A 393 -12.69 -17.26 6.57
C ARG A 393 -11.91 -16.07 6.06
N THR A 394 -10.60 -16.00 6.26
CA THR A 394 -9.77 -14.94 5.67
C THR A 394 -9.61 -15.07 4.15
N GLY A 395 -9.82 -16.26 3.58
CA GLY A 395 -9.65 -16.53 2.15
C GLY A 395 -8.19 -16.36 1.71
N SER A 396 -7.95 -15.65 0.61
CA SER A 396 -6.61 -15.38 0.08
C SER A 396 -5.84 -14.29 0.84
N ARG A 397 -6.46 -13.64 1.84
CA ARG A 397 -5.83 -12.57 2.61
C ARG A 397 -4.89 -13.16 3.67
N LEU A 398 -3.69 -12.60 3.76
CA LEU A 398 -2.67 -13.07 4.71
C LEU A 398 -3.07 -12.86 6.18
N TYR A 399 -3.65 -11.70 6.54
CA TYR A 399 -3.84 -11.32 7.94
C TYR A 399 -5.30 -11.29 8.39
N SER A 400 -6.20 -10.72 7.59
CA SER A 400 -7.57 -10.46 8.02
C SER A 400 -8.51 -10.20 6.85
N ARG A 401 -9.81 -10.30 7.14
CA ARG A 401 -10.90 -9.97 6.23
C ARG A 401 -12.08 -9.40 7.01
N LEU A 402 -12.59 -8.24 6.57
CA LEU A 402 -13.83 -7.64 7.05
C LEU A 402 -14.97 -7.90 6.06
N GLU A 403 -15.97 -8.67 6.51
CA GLU A 403 -17.24 -8.86 5.82
C GLU A 403 -18.31 -8.00 6.50
N HIS A 404 -18.93 -7.11 5.74
CA HIS A 404 -19.99 -6.25 6.25
C HIS A 404 -21.15 -6.28 5.25
N GLU A 405 -22.22 -6.95 5.65
CA GLU A 405 -23.49 -6.91 4.95
C GLU A 405 -24.50 -6.15 5.82
N PRO A 406 -25.26 -5.18 5.26
CA PRO A 406 -26.17 -4.34 6.07
C PRO A 406 -27.22 -5.12 6.88
N ALA A 407 -27.54 -6.36 6.47
CA ALA A 407 -28.53 -7.21 7.11
C ALA A 407 -27.95 -8.12 8.21
N LEU A 408 -26.62 -8.25 8.31
CA LEU A 408 -25.94 -9.18 9.20
C LEU A 408 -25.00 -8.45 10.16
N ALA A 409 -24.71 -9.07 11.30
CA ALA A 409 -23.65 -8.59 12.16
C ALA A 409 -22.32 -8.60 11.38
N PRO A 410 -21.51 -7.52 11.42
CA PRO A 410 -20.22 -7.49 10.74
C PRO A 410 -19.34 -8.64 11.23
N LEU A 411 -18.63 -9.29 10.31
CA LEU A 411 -17.70 -10.37 10.61
C LEU A 411 -16.28 -9.90 10.33
N ILE A 412 -15.40 -10.01 11.32
CA ILE A 412 -13.96 -9.81 11.19
C ILE A 412 -13.30 -11.16 11.39
N ALA A 413 -12.75 -11.72 10.32
CA ALA A 413 -11.92 -12.91 10.39
C ALA A 413 -10.45 -12.48 10.48
N LEU A 414 -9.74 -13.00 11.49
CA LEU A 414 -8.31 -12.86 11.66
C LEU A 414 -7.64 -14.18 11.31
N ASN A 415 -6.51 -14.11 10.63
CA ASN A 415 -5.72 -15.30 10.37
C ASN A 415 -4.93 -15.67 11.63
N SER A 416 -4.93 -16.95 11.97
CA SER A 416 -4.12 -17.52 13.06
C SER A 416 -2.63 -17.58 12.72
N GLY A 417 -2.28 -17.58 11.44
CA GLY A 417 -0.90 -17.77 11.01
C GLY A 417 -0.75 -17.95 9.51
N VAL A 418 0.48 -17.77 9.00
CA VAL A 418 0.78 -17.96 7.58
C VAL A 418 1.40 -19.34 7.35
N VAL A 419 0.93 -20.01 6.31
CA VAL A 419 1.57 -21.24 5.83
C VAL A 419 2.66 -20.86 4.85
N MET A 420 3.83 -21.48 5.00
CA MET A 420 4.98 -21.23 4.15
C MET A 420 5.71 -22.52 3.78
N THR A 421 6.28 -22.52 2.59
CA THR A 421 7.22 -23.54 2.13
C THR A 421 8.59 -22.89 1.92
N GLU A 422 9.64 -23.60 2.33
CA GLU A 422 11.02 -23.16 2.10
C GLU A 422 11.65 -24.02 1.01
N GLU A 423 11.97 -23.40 -0.11
CA GLU A 423 12.76 -24.04 -1.16
C GLU A 423 14.21 -23.58 -1.07
N SER A 424 15.13 -24.53 -0.87
CA SER A 424 16.56 -24.25 -0.97
C SER A 424 16.97 -24.31 -2.44
N ARG A 425 17.31 -23.16 -3.03
CA ARG A 425 17.82 -23.06 -4.40
C ARG A 425 19.33 -22.95 -4.37
N LEU A 426 20.02 -23.73 -5.21
CA LEU A 426 21.50 -23.83 -5.29
C LEU A 426 22.22 -22.48 -5.43
N PHE A 427 21.55 -21.43 -5.94
CA PHE A 427 22.16 -20.11 -6.19
C PHE A 427 21.43 -18.91 -5.55
N PHE A 428 20.16 -19.05 -5.18
CA PHE A 428 19.33 -17.95 -4.66
C PHE A 428 19.11 -18.02 -3.15
N GLY A 429 19.78 -18.96 -2.47
CA GLY A 429 19.55 -19.21 -1.06
C GLY A 429 18.19 -19.87 -0.82
N ARG A 430 17.59 -19.57 0.34
CA ARG A 430 16.24 -20.04 0.69
C ARG A 430 15.20 -19.08 0.17
N THR A 431 14.32 -19.56 -0.69
CA THR A 431 13.10 -18.84 -1.08
C THR A 431 11.97 -19.29 -0.18
N VAL A 432 11.30 -18.34 0.45
CA VAL A 432 10.10 -18.61 1.27
C VAL A 432 8.88 -18.24 0.43
N THR A 433 8.02 -19.20 0.15
CA THR A 433 6.76 -18.98 -0.55
C THR A 433 5.62 -18.99 0.47
N TYR A 434 4.83 -17.93 0.49
CA TYR A 434 3.64 -17.83 1.35
C TYR A 434 2.44 -18.42 0.63
N LEU A 435 1.71 -19.27 1.33
CA LEU A 435 0.55 -19.97 0.83
C LEU A 435 -0.70 -19.49 1.56
N PRO A 436 -1.81 -19.23 0.85
CA PRO A 436 -3.09 -19.02 1.49
C PRO A 436 -3.43 -20.19 2.41
N SER A 437 -3.83 -19.89 3.64
CA SER A 437 -4.26 -20.91 4.60
C SER A 437 -5.62 -21.50 4.26
N SER A 438 -6.46 -20.74 3.55
CA SER A 438 -7.84 -21.11 3.23
C SER A 438 -7.93 -22.02 2.02
N ALA A 439 -8.59 -23.18 2.16
CA ALA A 439 -8.92 -24.04 1.01
C ALA A 439 -9.78 -23.29 -0.04
N LYS A 440 -10.62 -22.34 0.40
CA LYS A 440 -11.46 -21.51 -0.47
C LYS A 440 -10.64 -20.65 -1.42
N ALA A 441 -9.48 -20.15 -0.98
CA ALA A 441 -8.60 -19.33 -1.81
C ALA A 441 -8.11 -20.10 -3.05
N TYR A 442 -7.79 -21.38 -2.89
CA TYR A 442 -7.39 -22.25 -4.00
C TYR A 442 -8.57 -22.56 -4.91
N ALA A 443 -9.74 -22.86 -4.34
CA ALA A 443 -10.96 -23.12 -5.10
C ALA A 443 -11.39 -21.91 -5.96
N GLU A 444 -11.31 -20.68 -5.41
CA GLU A 444 -11.59 -19.43 -6.14
C GLU A 444 -10.62 -19.21 -7.32
N ALA A 445 -9.38 -19.71 -7.21
CA ALA A 445 -8.38 -19.68 -8.28
C ALA A 445 -8.50 -20.85 -9.27
N GLY A 446 -9.45 -21.78 -9.07
CA GLY A 446 -9.57 -23.00 -9.88
C GLY A 446 -8.43 -23.99 -9.67
N LEU A 447 -7.73 -23.91 -8.52
CA LEU A 447 -6.60 -24.77 -8.18
C LEU A 447 -7.00 -25.73 -7.04
N PRO A 448 -6.51 -26.98 -7.04
CA PRO A 448 -6.61 -27.84 -5.87
C PRO A 448 -5.71 -27.28 -4.75
N ALA A 449 -6.18 -27.34 -3.51
CA ALA A 449 -5.33 -27.03 -2.36
C ALA A 449 -4.15 -28.03 -2.30
N PRO A 450 -2.91 -27.56 -2.09
CA PRO A 450 -1.77 -28.44 -2.05
C PRO A 450 -1.84 -29.33 -0.82
N ASP A 451 -1.37 -30.58 -0.95
CA ASP A 451 -1.47 -31.57 0.12
C ASP A 451 -0.39 -31.39 1.20
N LEU A 452 -0.42 -30.25 1.88
CA LEU A 452 0.54 -29.88 2.92
C LEU A 452 -0.07 -30.09 4.30
N GLN A 453 0.70 -30.68 5.21
CA GLN A 453 0.33 -30.88 6.61
C GLN A 453 0.05 -29.55 7.31
N ALA A 454 0.78 -28.48 6.97
CA ALA A 454 0.54 -27.14 7.52
C ALA A 454 -0.83 -26.55 7.16
N LEU A 455 -1.48 -27.01 6.08
CA LEU A 455 -2.83 -26.60 5.67
C LEU A 455 -3.93 -27.47 6.26
N ARG A 456 -3.60 -28.66 6.76
CA ARG A 456 -4.57 -29.61 7.32
C ARG A 456 -4.81 -29.32 8.79
N ASP A 457 -6.06 -29.06 9.15
CA ASP A 457 -6.47 -28.92 10.55
C ASP A 457 -6.16 -30.17 11.37
N GLY A 458 -5.60 -29.96 12.57
CA GLY A 458 -5.26 -31.03 13.50
C GLY A 458 -3.96 -31.79 13.20
N SER A 459 -3.21 -31.41 12.16
CA SER A 459 -1.88 -31.99 11.92
C SER A 459 -0.94 -31.69 13.09
N SER A 460 -0.27 -32.73 13.60
CA SER A 460 0.74 -32.56 14.64
C SER A 460 2.04 -32.02 14.04
N SER A 461 2.53 -30.89 14.57
CA SER A 461 3.85 -30.38 14.21
C SER A 461 4.94 -31.34 14.69
N ARG A 462 5.96 -31.57 13.87
CA ARG A 462 7.16 -32.33 14.25
C ARG A 462 7.96 -31.60 15.33
N LYS A 463 8.07 -30.28 15.20
CA LYS A 463 8.73 -29.39 16.16
C LYS A 463 8.24 -27.97 16.01
N GLU A 464 8.43 -27.18 17.06
CA GLU A 464 8.32 -25.73 17.02
C GLU A 464 9.72 -25.12 16.90
N GLU A 465 9.87 -24.15 15.99
CA GLU A 465 11.10 -23.39 15.82
C GLU A 465 10.81 -21.90 16.02
N GLY A 466 11.65 -21.22 16.79
CA GLY A 466 11.68 -19.76 16.81
C GLY A 466 12.39 -19.25 15.55
N GLY A 467 11.75 -18.35 14.83
CA GLY A 467 12.31 -17.73 13.62
C GLY A 467 11.95 -16.25 13.51
N PRO A 468 12.30 -15.62 12.38
CA PRO A 468 11.95 -14.22 12.12
C PRO A 468 10.42 -14.02 12.08
N TRP A 469 9.67 -15.09 11.86
CA TRP A 469 8.21 -15.18 11.87
C TRP A 469 7.59 -15.46 13.26
N GLY A 470 8.39 -15.41 14.33
CA GLY A 470 7.95 -15.83 15.66
C GLY A 470 8.00 -17.36 15.81
N ALA A 471 7.02 -17.91 16.52
CA ALA A 471 6.91 -19.37 16.68
C ALA A 471 6.32 -20.00 15.42
N SER A 472 7.11 -20.87 14.78
CA SER A 472 6.74 -21.61 13.58
C SER A 472 6.67 -23.11 13.86
N ALA A 473 5.50 -23.70 13.66
CA ALA A 473 5.32 -25.14 13.63
C ALA A 473 5.90 -25.69 12.33
N VAL A 474 6.80 -26.67 12.42
CA VAL A 474 7.40 -27.38 11.27
C VAL A 474 6.79 -28.77 11.20
N TYR A 475 6.35 -29.17 10.01
CA TYR A 475 5.66 -30.45 9.77
C TYR A 475 6.58 -31.47 9.07
N GLU A 476 6.14 -32.73 8.98
CA GLU A 476 6.98 -33.83 8.42
C GLU A 476 7.27 -33.65 6.93
N ASP A 477 6.35 -33.05 6.18
CA ASP A 477 6.51 -32.72 4.77
C ASP A 477 7.41 -31.48 4.52
N GLY A 478 7.97 -30.90 5.58
CA GLY A 478 8.81 -29.70 5.52
C GLY A 478 8.03 -28.39 5.39
N SER A 479 6.69 -28.44 5.27
CA SER A 479 5.86 -27.24 5.35
C SER A 479 5.94 -26.62 6.75
N ARG A 480 5.71 -25.32 6.82
CA ARG A 480 5.77 -24.55 8.07
C ARG A 480 4.50 -23.72 8.23
N ARG A 481 4.05 -23.56 9.47
CA ARG A 481 2.97 -22.62 9.83
C ARG A 481 3.49 -21.68 10.92
N ALA A 482 3.69 -20.42 10.56
CA ALA A 482 4.05 -19.39 11.52
C ALA A 482 2.80 -18.88 12.22
N SER A 483 2.83 -18.78 13.53
CA SER A 483 1.75 -18.19 14.33
C SER A 483 1.94 -16.68 14.47
N PHE A 484 0.86 -15.92 14.30
CA PHE A 484 0.90 -14.49 14.58
C PHE A 484 0.84 -14.25 16.09
N THR A 485 1.62 -13.28 16.57
CA THR A 485 1.59 -12.91 17.99
C THR A 485 0.26 -12.22 18.33
N PRO A 486 -0.22 -12.29 19.60
CA PRO A 486 -1.40 -11.54 20.01
C PRO A 486 -1.25 -10.03 19.77
N GLU A 487 -0.03 -9.49 19.88
CA GLU A 487 0.23 -8.09 19.60
C GLU A 487 0.05 -7.75 18.12
N SER A 488 0.58 -8.55 17.20
CA SER A 488 0.39 -8.31 15.77
C SER A 488 -1.09 -8.52 15.38
N GLN A 489 -1.76 -9.53 15.92
CA GLN A 489 -3.20 -9.73 15.69
C GLN A 489 -4.05 -8.56 16.20
N ALA A 490 -3.71 -7.97 17.35
CA ALA A 490 -4.43 -6.83 17.89
C ALA A 490 -4.31 -5.58 17.00
N GLY A 491 -3.14 -5.31 16.42
CA GLY A 491 -2.98 -4.20 15.49
C GLY A 491 -3.69 -4.43 14.14
N VAL A 492 -3.68 -5.67 13.65
CA VAL A 492 -4.46 -6.07 12.47
C VAL A 492 -5.97 -5.90 12.74
N LEU A 493 -6.44 -6.36 13.90
CA LEU A 493 -7.83 -6.19 14.33
C LEU A 493 -8.20 -4.70 14.44
N LEU A 494 -7.32 -3.87 15.00
CA LEU A 494 -7.53 -2.43 15.07
C LEU A 494 -7.72 -1.81 13.67
N ALA A 495 -6.91 -2.20 12.69
CA ALA A 495 -7.08 -1.74 11.32
C ALA A 495 -8.45 -2.13 10.75
N GLU A 496 -8.91 -3.38 10.93
CA GLU A 496 -10.24 -3.81 10.47
C GLU A 496 -11.38 -3.09 11.20
N LEU A 497 -11.22 -2.78 12.48
CA LEU A 497 -12.21 -2.03 13.23
C LEU A 497 -12.32 -0.57 12.74
N VAL A 498 -11.22 0.04 12.28
CA VAL A 498 -11.27 1.36 11.62
C VAL A 498 -11.96 1.27 10.25
N ARG A 499 -11.77 0.17 9.49
CA ARG A 499 -12.53 -0.06 8.25
C ARG A 499 -14.02 -0.33 8.52
N LEU A 500 -14.35 -0.93 9.65
CA LEU A 500 -15.73 -1.10 10.08
C LEU A 500 -16.35 0.26 10.46
N ASP A 501 -15.65 1.08 11.24
CA ASP A 501 -16.03 2.47 11.55
C ASP A 501 -16.39 3.24 10.27
N SER A 502 -15.53 3.18 9.25
CA SER A 502 -15.77 3.89 7.98
C SER A 502 -17.08 3.52 7.30
N ARG A 503 -17.45 2.23 7.34
CA ARG A 503 -18.72 1.75 6.78
C ARG A 503 -19.91 2.16 7.64
N LEU A 504 -19.80 2.03 8.96
CA LEU A 504 -20.88 2.38 9.90
C LEU A 504 -21.22 3.88 9.88
N ARG A 505 -20.19 4.74 9.80
CA ARG A 505 -20.34 6.20 9.80
C ARG A 505 -20.35 6.81 8.39
N ARG A 506 -20.29 5.97 7.36
CA ARG A 506 -20.32 6.33 5.93
C ARG A 506 -19.28 7.39 5.57
N TRP A 507 -18.04 7.18 5.97
CA TRP A 507 -16.88 7.98 5.52
C TRP A 507 -15.95 7.16 4.60
N ASP A 508 -16.45 6.03 4.13
CA ASP A 508 -15.80 5.09 3.22
C ASP A 508 -15.82 5.51 1.74
N ALA A 509 -16.27 6.73 1.43
CA ALA A 509 -16.22 7.29 0.08
C ALA A 509 -14.78 7.40 -0.48
N SER A 510 -13.77 7.58 0.39
CA SER A 510 -12.36 7.51 -0.02
C SER A 510 -11.71 6.22 0.46
N ALA A 511 -11.55 5.24 -0.44
CA ALA A 511 -10.88 3.98 -0.11
C ALA A 511 -9.43 4.21 0.36
N ALA A 512 -8.73 5.16 -0.26
CA ALA A 512 -7.38 5.57 0.14
C ALA A 512 -7.36 6.23 1.53
N GLY A 513 -8.33 7.11 1.83
CA GLY A 513 -8.48 7.71 3.15
C GLY A 513 -8.73 6.67 4.25
N VAL A 514 -9.64 5.72 3.99
CA VAL A 514 -9.93 4.61 4.91
C VAL A 514 -8.71 3.75 5.18
N GLU A 515 -8.03 3.28 4.13
CA GLU A 515 -6.86 2.42 4.30
C GLU A 515 -5.72 3.17 4.99
N THR A 516 -5.50 4.44 4.66
CA THR A 516 -4.48 5.27 5.31
C THR A 516 -4.79 5.45 6.79
N ALA A 517 -6.04 5.76 7.17
CA ALA A 517 -6.45 5.86 8.57
C ALA A 517 -6.29 4.53 9.32
N ALA A 518 -6.71 3.42 8.71
CA ALA A 518 -6.59 2.08 9.29
C ALA A 518 -5.13 1.68 9.53
N ARG A 519 -4.25 1.92 8.54
CA ARG A 519 -2.80 1.66 8.68
C ARG A 519 -2.13 2.57 9.69
N THR A 520 -2.46 3.85 9.69
CA THR A 520 -1.93 4.79 10.69
C THR A 520 -2.32 4.37 12.10
N ALA A 521 -3.57 3.95 12.33
CA ALA A 521 -4.01 3.40 13.62
C ALA A 521 -3.22 2.14 14.02
N GLN A 522 -3.02 1.21 13.09
CA GLN A 522 -2.21 0.02 13.30
C GLN A 522 -0.76 0.35 13.68
N TRP A 523 -0.11 1.27 12.95
CA TRP A 523 1.30 1.60 13.18
C TRP A 523 1.52 2.40 14.45
N LEU A 524 0.61 3.33 14.79
CA LEU A 524 0.64 4.02 16.08
C LEU A 524 0.49 3.06 17.25
N PHE A 525 -0.38 2.05 17.11
CA PHE A 525 -0.53 0.99 18.10
C PHE A 525 0.75 0.15 18.24
N TYR A 526 1.36 -0.28 17.14
CA TYR A 526 2.64 -1.01 17.21
C TYR A 526 3.78 -0.18 17.78
N ARG A 527 3.80 1.13 17.51
CA ARG A 527 4.78 2.01 18.15
C ARG A 527 4.62 2.08 19.66
N ALA A 528 3.38 2.20 20.15
CA ALA A 528 3.11 2.17 21.60
C ALA A 528 3.58 0.86 22.25
N LEU A 529 3.39 -0.27 21.56
CA LEU A 529 3.88 -1.58 22.03
C LEU A 529 5.40 -1.71 21.94
N ALA A 530 6.02 -1.26 20.85
CA ALA A 530 7.46 -1.31 20.65
C ALA A 530 8.19 -0.43 21.67
N ALA A 531 7.65 0.73 22.03
CA ALA A 531 8.17 1.57 23.10
C ALA A 531 8.13 0.85 24.46
N LEU A 532 7.05 0.12 24.76
CA LEU A 532 6.91 -0.65 26.00
C LEU A 532 7.88 -1.84 26.06
N ARG A 533 8.07 -2.55 24.93
CA ARG A 533 8.92 -3.76 24.85
C ARG A 533 10.38 -3.46 24.53
N ARG A 534 10.68 -2.25 24.06
CA ARG A 534 11.97 -1.87 23.46
C ARG A 534 12.39 -2.76 22.29
N SER A 535 11.42 -3.38 21.60
CA SER A 535 11.63 -4.20 20.41
C SER A 535 10.37 -4.28 19.56
N ASP A 536 10.55 -4.50 18.25
CA ASP A 536 9.49 -4.77 17.27
C ASP A 536 9.43 -6.26 16.87
N ASP A 537 10.07 -7.14 17.67
CA ASP A 537 10.18 -8.57 17.37
C ASP A 537 8.85 -9.34 17.41
N PHE A 538 7.82 -8.72 18.01
CA PHE A 538 6.47 -9.26 18.01
C PHE A 538 5.79 -9.16 16.63
N LEU A 539 6.34 -8.35 15.71
CA LEU A 539 5.87 -8.27 14.33
C LEU A 539 6.56 -9.33 13.48
N ASP A 540 5.77 -10.00 12.63
CA ASP A 540 6.32 -10.83 11.57
C ASP A 540 7.15 -10.00 10.59
N PRO A 541 8.03 -10.61 9.76
CA PRO A 541 8.97 -9.89 8.92
C PRO A 541 8.32 -8.94 7.93
N LEU A 542 7.13 -9.28 7.40
CA LEU A 542 6.44 -8.42 6.45
C LEU A 542 5.85 -7.20 7.16
N LEU A 543 5.12 -7.39 8.26
CA LEU A 543 4.59 -6.27 9.04
C LEU A 543 5.72 -5.42 9.62
N ARG A 544 6.82 -6.03 10.06
CA ARG A 544 8.00 -5.31 10.60
C ARG A 544 8.66 -4.45 9.54
N ALA A 545 8.84 -4.98 8.33
CA ALA A 545 9.40 -4.21 7.21
C ALA A 545 8.51 -3.02 6.86
N SER A 546 7.19 -3.23 6.71
CA SER A 546 6.25 -2.14 6.44
C SER A 546 6.17 -1.10 7.57
N TYR A 547 6.24 -1.56 8.82
CA TYR A 547 6.25 -0.68 9.99
C TYR A 547 7.52 0.19 10.03
N ARG A 548 8.69 -0.38 9.75
CA ARG A 548 9.96 0.35 9.67
C ARG A 548 9.97 1.33 8.49
N GLU A 549 9.45 0.93 7.33
CA GLU A 549 9.29 1.83 6.19
C GLU A 549 8.42 3.05 6.54
N TRP A 550 7.30 2.84 7.25
CA TRP A 550 6.47 3.94 7.73
C TRP A 550 7.17 4.83 8.77
N LEU A 551 7.97 4.25 9.67
CA LEU A 551 8.75 5.02 10.65
C LEU A 551 9.81 5.89 9.97
N GLU A 552 10.56 5.32 9.03
CA GLU A 552 11.70 5.96 8.38
C GLU A 552 11.27 6.91 7.25
N ASN A 553 10.28 6.51 6.44
CA ASN A 553 9.87 7.21 5.23
C ASN A 553 8.33 7.22 5.07
N PRO A 554 7.59 7.92 5.95
CA PRO A 554 6.13 7.89 5.97
C PRO A 554 5.48 8.35 4.66
N ALA A 555 6.04 9.38 4.02
CA ALA A 555 5.53 9.87 2.73
C ALA A 555 5.66 8.80 1.64
N ALA A 556 6.82 8.13 1.56
CA ALA A 556 7.04 7.05 0.61
C ALA A 556 6.14 5.84 0.91
N TYR A 557 5.96 5.50 2.19
CA TYR A 557 5.05 4.45 2.60
C TYR A 557 3.60 4.76 2.17
N HIS A 558 3.12 5.98 2.37
CA HIS A 558 1.78 6.37 1.94
C HIS A 558 1.63 6.34 0.41
N ASP A 559 2.64 6.78 -0.33
CA ASP A 559 2.65 6.66 -1.79
C ASP A 559 2.58 5.19 -2.23
N SER A 560 3.38 4.31 -1.61
CA SER A 560 3.37 2.86 -1.84
C SER A 560 2.01 2.25 -1.51
N LEU A 561 1.37 2.68 -0.42
CA LEU A 561 0.03 2.22 -0.01
C LEU A 561 -1.03 2.62 -1.06
N ILE A 562 -1.02 3.87 -1.51
CA ILE A 562 -1.94 4.38 -2.53
C ILE A 562 -1.72 3.65 -3.86
N LEU A 563 -0.46 3.47 -4.26
CA LEU A 563 -0.10 2.71 -5.46
C LEU A 563 -0.60 1.26 -5.37
N GLY A 564 -0.40 0.59 -4.24
CA GLY A 564 -0.88 -0.78 -4.00
C GLY A 564 -2.40 -0.91 -4.08
N LEU A 565 -3.14 0.09 -3.56
CA LEU A 565 -4.60 0.14 -3.71
C LEU A 565 -5.00 0.29 -5.17
N SER A 566 -4.31 1.15 -5.94
CA SER A 566 -4.58 1.36 -7.36
C SER A 566 -4.25 0.13 -8.21
N SER A 567 -3.21 -0.63 -7.89
CA SER A 567 -2.80 -1.82 -8.66
C SER A 567 -3.68 -3.05 -8.42
N SER A 568 -4.34 -3.13 -7.25
CA SER A 568 -5.22 -4.25 -6.90
C SER A 568 -6.57 -4.24 -7.64
N ARG A 569 -6.92 -3.11 -8.26
CA ARG A 569 -8.02 -3.02 -9.21
C ARG A 569 -7.42 -3.27 -10.59
N GLY A 570 -7.80 -4.38 -11.23
CA GLY A 570 -7.36 -4.69 -12.59
C GLY A 570 -7.58 -3.49 -13.51
N GLY A 571 -6.49 -2.89 -13.97
CA GLY A 571 -6.50 -1.84 -14.99
C GLY A 571 -6.51 -0.41 -14.45
N VAL A 572 -5.46 0.30 -14.87
CA VAL A 572 -5.30 1.76 -14.98
C VAL A 572 -4.57 2.48 -13.85
N VAL A 573 -3.34 2.89 -14.18
CA VAL A 573 -2.55 3.94 -13.54
C VAL A 573 -3.36 5.24 -13.53
N ASP A 574 -3.73 5.71 -12.34
CA ASP A 574 -4.36 7.02 -12.14
C ASP A 574 -3.31 8.15 -12.31
N PRO A 575 -3.54 9.17 -13.16
CA PRO A 575 -2.64 10.32 -13.30
C PRO A 575 -2.50 11.22 -12.05
N ARG A 576 -3.19 10.95 -10.93
CA ARG A 576 -3.18 11.75 -9.68
C ARG A 576 -1.97 11.51 -8.74
N ARG A 577 -0.74 11.73 -9.21
CA ARG A 577 0.49 11.70 -8.38
C ARG A 577 0.68 12.95 -7.50
N ALA A 578 -0.21 13.20 -6.54
CA ALA A 578 -0.08 14.31 -5.58
C ALA A 578 -0.38 13.88 -4.13
N SER A 579 0.09 14.66 -3.16
CA SER A 579 0.00 14.40 -1.70
C SER A 579 -1.43 14.07 -1.21
N LEU A 580 -1.56 13.44 -0.03
CA LEU A 580 -2.87 13.09 0.56
C LEU A 580 -3.86 14.27 0.63
N SER A 581 -3.38 15.48 0.89
CA SER A 581 -4.19 16.71 0.86
C SER A 581 -4.67 17.07 -0.55
N ALA A 582 -3.86 16.78 -1.57
CA ALA A 582 -4.19 17.00 -2.97
C ALA A 582 -5.18 15.96 -3.51
N VAL A 583 -5.15 14.71 -3.02
CA VAL A 583 -6.19 13.70 -3.34
C VAL A 583 -7.54 14.15 -2.79
N SER A 584 -7.60 14.52 -1.51
CA SER A 584 -8.83 15.05 -0.88
C SER A 584 -9.29 16.37 -1.50
N ALA A 585 -8.38 17.26 -1.90
CA ALA A 585 -8.71 18.49 -2.61
C ALA A 585 -9.20 18.22 -4.04
N PHE A 586 -8.59 17.26 -4.74
CA PHE A 586 -9.03 16.83 -6.06
C PHE A 586 -10.43 16.23 -6.00
N ASP A 587 -10.70 15.29 -5.08
CA ASP A 587 -12.02 14.67 -4.97
C ASP A 587 -13.08 15.72 -4.65
N ARG A 588 -12.77 16.68 -3.76
CA ARG A 588 -13.62 17.84 -3.49
C ARG A 588 -13.81 18.74 -4.72
N ASN A 589 -12.77 19.00 -5.51
CA ASN A 589 -12.83 19.89 -6.68
C ASN A 589 -13.50 19.23 -7.90
N ALA A 590 -13.27 17.94 -8.14
CA ALA A 590 -13.94 17.16 -9.15
C ALA A 590 -15.46 17.12 -8.85
N LEU A 591 -15.84 16.84 -7.62
CA LEU A 591 -17.26 16.80 -7.24
C LEU A 591 -17.90 18.20 -7.12
N ALA A 592 -17.14 19.24 -6.76
CA ALA A 592 -17.61 20.63 -6.84
C ALA A 592 -17.84 21.08 -8.30
N GLY A 593 -17.04 20.57 -9.24
CA GLY A 593 -17.24 20.70 -10.69
C GLY A 593 -18.24 19.69 -11.23
N CYS A 594 -19.33 19.44 -10.49
CA CYS A 594 -20.17 18.24 -10.62
C CYS A 594 -20.54 17.85 -12.06
N VAL A 595 -20.96 18.82 -12.85
CA VAL A 595 -21.34 18.62 -14.25
C VAL A 595 -20.10 18.30 -15.10
N ALA A 596 -19.00 19.03 -14.93
CA ALA A 596 -17.76 18.80 -15.67
C ALA A 596 -17.09 17.47 -15.28
N ALA A 597 -17.17 17.04 -14.02
CA ALA A 597 -16.65 15.75 -13.58
C ALA A 597 -17.52 14.59 -14.01
N SER A 598 -18.86 14.70 -13.98
CA SER A 598 -19.71 13.66 -14.58
C SER A 598 -19.45 13.53 -16.08
N ILE A 599 -19.33 14.66 -16.80
CA ILE A 599 -18.98 14.67 -18.23
C ILE A 599 -17.59 14.06 -18.44
N ALA A 600 -16.60 14.41 -17.63
CA ALA A 600 -15.24 13.88 -17.74
C ALA A 600 -15.18 12.38 -17.40
N GLU A 601 -15.94 11.92 -16.41
CA GLU A 601 -16.02 10.51 -16.02
C GLU A 601 -16.77 9.68 -17.06
N THR A 602 -17.89 10.17 -17.59
CA THR A 602 -18.60 9.53 -18.71
C THR A 602 -17.70 9.49 -19.95
N ALA A 603 -17.06 10.60 -20.32
CA ALA A 603 -16.12 10.65 -21.44
C ALA A 603 -14.93 9.70 -21.24
N TYR A 604 -14.45 9.57 -20.01
CA TYR A 604 -13.37 8.64 -19.65
C TYR A 604 -13.83 7.18 -19.74
N ARG A 605 -15.00 6.83 -19.20
CA ARG A 605 -15.57 5.47 -19.32
C ARG A 605 -15.82 5.10 -20.78
N ASP A 606 -16.29 6.04 -21.59
CA ASP A 606 -16.51 5.85 -23.02
C ASP A 606 -15.19 5.71 -23.79
N ALA A 607 -14.16 6.47 -23.41
CA ALA A 607 -12.81 6.31 -23.96
C ALA A 607 -12.19 4.95 -23.58
N ALA A 608 -12.35 4.51 -22.33
CA ALA A 608 -11.85 3.22 -21.85
C ALA A 608 -12.57 2.04 -22.50
N ALA A 609 -13.90 2.11 -22.64
CA ALA A 609 -14.69 1.09 -23.32
C ALA A 609 -14.32 0.97 -24.82
N ARG A 610 -14.05 2.11 -25.48
CA ARG A 610 -13.51 2.12 -26.85
C ARG A 610 -12.12 1.48 -26.93
N GLY A 611 -11.20 1.89 -26.06
CA GLY A 611 -9.85 1.31 -26.01
C GLY A 611 -9.85 -0.20 -25.74
N SER A 612 -10.74 -0.69 -24.86
CA SER A 612 -10.91 -2.12 -24.60
C SER A 612 -11.44 -2.88 -25.82
N ARG A 613 -12.44 -2.32 -26.53
CA ARG A 613 -12.97 -2.93 -27.76
C ARG A 613 -11.95 -2.93 -28.89
N GLU A 614 -11.17 -1.87 -29.04
CA GLU A 614 -10.09 -1.80 -30.02
C GLU A 614 -8.97 -2.81 -29.73
N ALA A 615 -8.62 -2.99 -28.45
CA ALA A 615 -7.65 -4.00 -28.04
C ALA A 615 -8.18 -5.42 -28.30
N GLU A 616 -9.47 -5.67 -28.05
CA GLU A 616 -10.13 -6.95 -28.32
C GLU A 616 -10.19 -7.24 -29.83
N ILE A 617 -10.57 -6.25 -30.66
CA ILE A 617 -10.56 -6.37 -32.12
C ILE A 617 -9.14 -6.67 -32.63
N ARG A 618 -8.11 -6.01 -32.09
CA ARG A 618 -6.71 -6.29 -32.43
C ARG A 618 -6.28 -7.71 -32.03
N ALA A 619 -6.71 -8.19 -30.85
CA ALA A 619 -6.44 -9.56 -30.44
C ALA A 619 -7.11 -10.57 -31.39
N TYR A 620 -8.32 -10.29 -31.90
CA TYR A 620 -8.95 -11.13 -32.91
C TYR A 620 -8.28 -11.08 -34.28
N GLU A 621 -7.75 -9.91 -34.69
CA GLU A 621 -6.91 -9.78 -35.90
C GLU A 621 -5.67 -10.68 -35.84
N GLU A 622 -5.04 -10.81 -34.67
CA GLU A 622 -3.85 -11.64 -34.48
C GLU A 622 -4.14 -13.16 -34.55
N THR A 623 -5.40 -13.57 -34.44
CA THR A 623 -5.78 -15.00 -34.44
C THR A 623 -6.09 -15.57 -35.82
N ASP A 624 -6.21 -14.75 -36.87
CA ASP A 624 -6.60 -15.16 -38.24
C ASP A 624 -7.96 -15.93 -38.31
N LEU A 625 -8.76 -15.90 -37.24
CA LEU A 625 -10.02 -16.65 -37.13
C LEU A 625 -11.24 -15.91 -37.70
N PHE A 626 -11.09 -14.64 -38.07
CA PHE A 626 -12.20 -13.77 -38.51
C PHE A 626 -11.90 -13.19 -39.88
N SER A 627 -12.92 -13.13 -40.74
CA SER A 627 -12.79 -12.45 -42.04
C SER A 627 -12.61 -10.93 -41.87
N GLU A 628 -11.93 -10.30 -42.83
CA GLU A 628 -11.78 -8.84 -42.90
C GLU A 628 -13.11 -8.10 -42.80
N ASP A 629 -14.19 -8.65 -43.38
CA ASP A 629 -15.53 -8.03 -43.30
C ASP A 629 -16.10 -8.04 -41.87
N ASN A 630 -15.82 -9.09 -41.09
CA ASN A 630 -16.23 -9.17 -39.68
C ASN A 630 -15.45 -8.17 -38.83
N LEU A 631 -14.14 -8.05 -39.08
CA LEU A 631 -13.27 -7.10 -38.39
C LEU A 631 -13.62 -5.65 -38.75
N ALA A 632 -13.90 -5.36 -40.02
CA ALA A 632 -14.36 -4.05 -40.47
C ALA A 632 -15.70 -3.65 -39.83
N THR A 633 -16.64 -4.60 -39.70
CA THR A 633 -17.92 -4.39 -39.02
C THR A 633 -17.73 -4.12 -37.53
N ALA A 634 -16.82 -4.86 -36.86
CA ALA A 634 -16.49 -4.64 -35.45
C ALA A 634 -15.84 -3.28 -35.21
N ARG A 635 -14.89 -2.86 -36.07
CA ARG A 635 -14.27 -1.52 -36.03
C ARG A 635 -15.32 -0.41 -36.23
N ALA A 636 -16.22 -0.58 -37.19
CA ALA A 636 -17.29 0.37 -37.44
C ALA A 636 -18.29 0.47 -36.27
N ALA A 637 -18.58 -0.66 -35.60
CA ALA A 637 -19.43 -0.69 -34.40
C ALA A 637 -18.74 -0.06 -33.18
N ALA A 638 -17.43 -0.26 -33.01
CA ALA A 638 -16.62 0.41 -31.98
C ALA A 638 -16.56 1.93 -32.20
N ALA A 639 -16.46 2.37 -33.46
CA ALA A 639 -16.48 3.78 -33.83
C ALA A 639 -17.87 4.45 -33.68
N ARG A 640 -18.96 3.67 -33.72
CA ARG A 640 -20.36 4.15 -33.59
C ARG A 640 -20.92 4.14 -32.16
N ALA A 641 -20.14 3.75 -31.15
CA ALA A 641 -20.56 3.85 -29.75
C ALA A 641 -21.02 5.31 -29.45
N PRO A 642 -22.14 5.49 -28.72
CA PRO A 642 -22.99 6.66 -28.83
C PRO A 642 -22.24 7.97 -28.54
N ALA A 643 -22.32 8.91 -29.50
CA ALA A 643 -21.83 10.28 -29.34
C ALA A 643 -22.78 11.17 -28.51
N GLU A 644 -24.00 10.70 -28.24
CA GLU A 644 -24.96 11.39 -27.37
C GLU A 644 -24.86 10.80 -25.96
N ALA A 645 -23.90 11.30 -25.19
CA ALA A 645 -24.01 11.21 -23.75
C ALA A 645 -25.30 11.94 -23.34
N PRO A 646 -26.20 11.32 -22.55
CA PRO A 646 -27.37 12.02 -22.03
C PRO A 646 -26.91 13.29 -21.32
N LEU A 647 -27.61 14.42 -21.54
CA LEU A 647 -27.32 15.68 -20.87
C LEU A 647 -27.19 15.42 -19.35
N PRO A 648 -26.19 16.02 -18.69
CA PRO A 648 -25.91 15.80 -17.28
C PRO A 648 -27.17 16.12 -16.48
N THR A 649 -27.70 15.11 -15.81
CA THR A 649 -28.82 15.28 -14.88
C THR A 649 -28.34 16.21 -13.76
N PRO A 650 -29.13 17.20 -13.29
CA PRO A 650 -28.73 18.04 -12.16
C PRO A 650 -28.27 17.17 -10.99
N CYS A 651 -27.18 17.59 -10.33
CA CYS A 651 -26.45 16.81 -9.32
C CYS A 651 -27.42 16.07 -8.41
N ARG A 652 -27.42 14.73 -8.51
CA ARG A 652 -28.35 13.90 -7.74
C ARG A 652 -28.12 14.13 -6.25
N PRO A 653 -29.16 14.05 -5.40
CA PRO A 653 -29.01 14.13 -3.94
C PRO A 653 -28.01 13.12 -3.36
N GLU A 654 -27.73 12.04 -4.10
CA GLU A 654 -26.68 11.05 -3.82
C GLU A 654 -25.28 11.66 -3.69
N TRP A 655 -24.97 12.72 -4.45
CA TRP A 655 -23.65 13.37 -4.44
C TRP A 655 -23.43 14.24 -3.21
N ALA A 656 -24.49 14.81 -2.65
CA ALA A 656 -24.39 15.53 -1.38
C ALA A 656 -24.00 14.58 -0.24
N ALA A 657 -24.51 13.35 -0.27
CA ALA A 657 -24.13 12.30 0.69
C ALA A 657 -22.67 11.86 0.49
N GLU A 658 -22.22 11.71 -0.76
CA GLU A 658 -20.83 11.37 -1.08
C GLU A 658 -19.85 12.48 -0.68
N MET A 659 -20.19 13.74 -0.92
CA MET A 659 -19.38 14.88 -0.46
C MET A 659 -19.29 14.97 1.06
N ALA A 660 -20.41 14.71 1.76
CA ALA A 660 -20.40 14.61 3.21
C ALA A 660 -19.50 13.46 3.68
N ALA A 661 -19.56 12.31 3.02
CA ALA A 661 -18.71 11.16 3.31
C ALA A 661 -17.21 11.45 3.08
N LEU A 662 -16.86 12.13 1.99
CA LEU A 662 -15.49 12.56 1.70
C LEU A 662 -14.97 13.61 2.69
N ALA A 663 -15.82 14.56 3.09
CA ALA A 663 -15.46 15.54 4.12
C ALA A 663 -15.20 14.85 5.47
N LYS A 664 -16.02 13.87 5.85
CA LYS A 664 -15.78 13.05 7.04
C LYS A 664 -14.49 12.24 6.92
N SER A 665 -14.24 11.65 5.75
CA SER A 665 -13.00 10.89 5.48
C SER A 665 -11.76 11.77 5.64
N GLY A 666 -11.81 12.98 5.07
CA GLY A 666 -10.75 13.98 5.24
C GLY A 666 -10.55 14.42 6.69
N ALA A 667 -11.62 14.54 7.47
CA ALA A 667 -11.53 14.86 8.90
C ALA A 667 -10.87 13.73 9.71
N VAL A 668 -11.27 12.47 9.50
CA VAL A 668 -10.66 11.30 10.17
C VAL A 668 -9.19 11.15 9.77
N LEU A 669 -8.86 11.39 8.50
CA LEU A 669 -7.48 11.38 8.04
C LEU A 669 -6.66 12.52 8.68
N GLY A 670 -7.24 13.71 8.82
CA GLY A 670 -6.62 14.82 9.55
C GLY A 670 -6.30 14.44 11.01
N GLU A 671 -7.24 13.79 11.71
CA GLU A 671 -7.00 13.27 13.06
C GLU A 671 -5.86 12.24 13.10
N ALA A 672 -5.78 11.35 12.11
CA ALA A 672 -4.72 10.35 12.01
C ALA A 672 -3.34 11.01 11.81
N VAL A 673 -3.26 11.99 10.91
CA VAL A 673 -2.03 12.75 10.63
C VAL A 673 -1.58 13.55 11.85
N GLU A 674 -2.49 14.20 12.57
CA GLU A 674 -2.16 14.92 13.79
C GLU A 674 -1.71 13.98 14.92
N ALA A 675 -2.30 12.80 15.04
CA ALA A 675 -1.84 11.76 15.97
C ALA A 675 -0.43 11.27 15.61
N GLU A 676 -0.14 11.08 14.32
CA GLU A 676 1.21 10.74 13.84
C GLU A 676 2.24 11.82 14.14
N LYS A 677 1.91 13.10 13.86
CA LYS A 677 2.79 14.24 14.17
C LYS A 677 3.09 14.33 15.68
N ARG A 678 2.08 14.26 16.53
CA ARG A 678 2.25 14.33 17.99
C ARG A 678 3.17 13.21 18.48
N MET A 679 2.92 12.00 18.01
CA MET A 679 3.75 10.85 18.32
C MET A 679 5.21 11.08 17.92
N ARG A 680 5.50 11.71 16.77
CA ARG A 680 6.88 11.99 16.34
C ARG A 680 7.55 13.00 17.26
N GLN A 681 6.84 14.06 17.60
CA GLN A 681 7.31 15.07 18.56
C GLN A 681 7.65 14.45 19.92
N GLU A 682 6.82 13.52 20.42
CA GLU A 682 7.10 12.77 21.65
C GLU A 682 8.32 11.84 21.54
N GLY A 683 8.66 11.37 20.34
CA GLY A 683 9.85 10.54 20.12
C GLY A 683 11.15 11.35 20.16
N GLU A 684 11.13 12.57 19.62
CA GLU A 684 12.29 13.47 19.60
C GLU A 684 12.66 13.91 21.01
N THR A 685 11.67 14.21 21.87
CA THR A 685 11.91 14.65 23.25
C THR A 685 12.46 13.56 24.18
N HIS A 686 12.32 12.28 23.82
CA HIS A 686 12.86 11.17 24.60
C HIS A 686 14.22 10.67 24.08
N ALA A 687 14.67 11.16 22.92
CA ALA A 687 15.98 10.83 22.36
C ALA A 687 17.10 11.78 22.84
N GLU A 688 16.73 12.95 23.35
CA GLU A 688 17.60 13.89 24.09
C GLU A 688 17.74 13.49 25.56
#